data_AF-A0A3M7GCW4-F1
#
_entry.id   AF-A0A3M7GCW4-F1
#
_cell.length_a   1.000
_cell.length_b   1.000
_cell.length_c   1.000
_cell.angle_alpha   90.00
_cell.angle_beta   90.00
_cell.angle_gamma   90.00
#
_symmetry.space_group_name_H-M   'P 1'
#
loop_
_entity.id
_entity.type
_entity.pdbx_description
1 polymer ?
#
loop_
_entity_poly.entity_id
_entity_poly.type
_entity_poly.pdbx_seq_one_letter_code
_entity_poly.pdbx_strand_id
1 'polypeptide(L)'
;MRGNPFQGDPARDNLSSTLPYQGLRATTVPKMAGNTNADSTRFVVTSDLLIPGKGDPIPHGCIVVQANQILQVGRTDDLSQTTTAFSQLPRTHVKVLMPGLWDCHVHLTGMHTVTGSAFISSQQNMALTGARLAKDAQLLLDAGFTSVREMAGYGIQLASAIEEGSAVGPTIYSSNSIISPTGGHADLHTMPKAWFEDACAHGLPMRTCDGVAECLKAVREQLRAGAKVIKICGSGGVGSERDNPVDQQFSSDEMRVMVEEATRAQRLVAAHCHGKAGIMAALHAGVKTIEHGSYLDAEAAQLMKEKGAVLVATRLIVENGLALGEALLSPAGYAKLLAVARHQWEAMRLAIRTGVTCAIGTDSCGTVPGSNLIRQGLNGKELVYHVQAGMTPLQAIEAATANAPLTLGPQAPKSGQLREGYEADFIGLDADPLQDIRVLSGPGHNLRLGDVAPEPAPLVAFNPDTPMTLLSPLTDRATALATYAGSYAWPPLLSFSRAAILNLLKQIQVGSLQITDTDGTLTVCGSPRRASAAPETEKSVYTTPHAELRVLNDLFWVRLAIFADMGFAESYMLGEVECPDLTAFFKVFITNRNYLANGTTFTSTLSGKIAGFVRSTNTLTNARLNISAHYDISNDMFAAFLSPDMTYSCPIWLPKTDPASSQETLEQAQHRKLTRFLTNAHIKPSDHVLEIGTGWGSFAILAVQQTGCRVTSLTLSAEQKLLAEQRIAAAGLSDRITVLLTDYRALPPGRTDREKFDKVVSIEMLEAVGAEYLDTYFRCIDTLLKSEGGVAVFQCITMPESRYEGYRTSDDFIRRYIFPGGHLPTVTQLLDAVRAGSTPSKKDGGGKEQQQQQQPRLIPESIENIGPHYAKTLRLWRQSFMQNFSSKIRPALLDEHAGGKEEGPSKMSEDEIETFKRKWEYYFAYCEAGFATKTLGDVILTVGREGAVEMMEDVPL
;
A
#
# COMPACT_ATOMS: atom_id res chain seq x y z
N MET A 1 -9.52 22.20 39.89
CA MET A 1 -8.18 22.55 40.41
C MET A 1 -7.14 21.71 39.67
N ARG A 2 -6.04 22.35 39.23
CA ARG A 2 -4.92 21.84 38.40
C ARG A 2 -5.34 21.55 36.95
N GLY A 3 -5.00 22.30 35.92
CA GLY A 3 -3.87 23.22 35.69
C GLY A 3 -3.02 22.64 34.55
N ASN A 4 -3.38 22.96 33.30
CA ASN A 4 -2.73 22.49 32.08
C ASN A 4 -1.39 23.23 31.85
N PRO A 5 -0.22 22.56 31.79
CA PRO A 5 1.09 23.23 31.79
C PRO A 5 1.77 23.33 30.42
N PHE A 6 1.03 23.51 29.31
CA PHE A 6 1.63 23.78 27.99
C PHE A 6 0.98 24.99 27.31
N GLN A 7 1.19 26.18 27.87
CA GLN A 7 1.19 27.43 27.11
C GLN A 7 2.63 27.93 27.03
N GLY A 8 3.22 27.82 25.83
CA GLY A 8 4.53 28.36 25.49
C GLY A 8 4.39 29.47 24.45
N ASP A 9 4.99 30.60 24.77
CA ASP A 9 5.03 31.93 24.14
C ASP A 9 5.49 31.94 22.65
N PRO A 10 4.83 32.69 21.73
CA PRO A 10 5.16 32.75 20.30
C PRO A 10 6.37 33.64 19.92
N ALA A 11 7.28 33.96 20.84
CA ALA A 11 8.39 34.87 20.57
C ALA A 11 9.77 34.23 20.80
N ARG A 12 10.23 33.36 19.89
CA ARG A 12 11.65 32.92 19.83
C ARG A 12 12.07 32.27 18.49
N ASP A 13 11.56 32.75 17.36
CA ASP A 13 12.11 32.44 16.04
C ASP A 13 13.02 33.58 15.58
N ASN A 14 14.32 33.44 15.82
CA ASN A 14 15.41 34.04 15.04
C ASN A 14 16.73 33.74 15.73
N LEU A 15 17.46 32.70 15.29
CA LEU A 15 18.92 32.55 15.37
C LEU A 15 19.33 31.15 14.85
N SER A 16 19.71 31.07 13.56
CA SER A 16 20.89 30.34 13.05
C SER A 16 20.75 29.99 11.54
N SER A 17 20.66 31.01 10.70
CA SER A 17 21.05 30.90 9.30
C SER A 17 22.56 31.11 9.22
N THR A 18 23.35 30.04 9.05
CA THR A 18 24.68 30.01 8.38
C THR A 18 25.39 28.69 8.66
N LEU A 19 25.40 27.78 7.69
CA LEU A 19 26.55 26.98 7.23
C LEU A 19 26.05 25.97 6.17
N PRO A 20 26.52 26.02 4.91
CA PRO A 20 26.08 25.10 3.86
C PRO A 20 26.71 23.72 4.05
N TYR A 21 25.89 22.67 4.11
CA TYR A 21 26.34 21.29 3.93
C TYR A 21 26.66 21.05 2.46
N GLN A 22 27.94 21.05 2.12
CA GLN A 22 28.41 20.48 0.86
C GLN A 22 28.44 18.95 1.00
N GLY A 23 27.81 18.28 0.05
CA GLY A 23 27.59 16.83 0.07
C GLY A 23 28.88 16.02 0.12
N LEU A 24 28.83 14.87 0.79
CA LEU A 24 29.93 13.91 0.87
C LEU A 24 29.40 12.48 0.66
N ARG A 25 30.23 11.74 -0.09
CA ARG A 25 30.04 10.37 -0.56
C ARG A 25 30.38 9.41 0.59
N ALA A 26 29.53 8.41 0.84
CA ALA A 26 29.98 7.18 1.46
C ALA A 26 30.79 6.40 0.42
N THR A 27 32.10 6.57 0.40
CA THR A 27 33.00 5.63 -0.28
C THR A 27 33.67 4.77 0.76
N THR A 28 33.22 3.53 0.89
CA THR A 28 34.14 2.42 1.12
C THR A 28 35.23 2.51 0.05
N VAL A 29 36.44 2.90 0.46
CA VAL A 29 37.62 2.76 -0.40
C VAL A 29 37.69 1.27 -0.74
N PRO A 30 37.73 0.87 -2.03
CA PRO A 30 37.94 -0.51 -2.39
C PRO A 30 39.19 -0.99 -1.67
N LYS A 31 39.23 -2.24 -1.20
CA LYS A 31 40.50 -2.89 -0.83
C LYS A 31 41.41 -2.87 -2.06
N MET A 32 42.14 -1.78 -2.25
CA MET A 32 43.18 -1.63 -3.25
C MET A 32 44.28 -2.59 -2.83
N ALA A 33 44.48 -3.61 -3.64
CA ALA A 33 45.68 -4.41 -3.59
C ALA A 33 46.87 -3.46 -3.84
N GLY A 34 47.71 -3.29 -2.82
CA GLY A 34 49.03 -2.69 -2.96
C GLY A 34 49.08 -1.16 -2.95
N ASN A 35 49.66 -0.64 -1.86
CA ASN A 35 50.63 0.45 -1.88
C ASN A 35 50.11 1.88 -2.17
N THR A 36 49.57 2.58 -1.15
CA THR A 36 49.53 4.05 -1.10
C THR A 36 49.79 4.58 0.33
N ASN A 37 50.50 5.71 0.42
CA ASN A 37 51.04 6.34 1.64
C ASN A 37 50.04 6.45 2.81
N ALA A 38 50.42 5.94 3.98
CA ALA A 38 49.60 5.89 5.19
C ALA A 38 49.37 7.24 5.91
N ASP A 39 50.00 8.34 5.47
CA ASP A 39 49.90 9.65 6.14
C ASP A 39 48.76 10.57 5.64
N SER A 40 48.07 10.24 4.54
CA SER A 40 47.12 11.18 3.89
C SER A 40 45.67 11.18 4.42
N THR A 41 45.34 10.43 5.48
CA THR A 41 43.94 10.28 5.98
C THR A 41 43.80 10.40 7.49
N ARG A 42 44.58 11.28 8.13
CA ARG A 42 44.42 11.62 9.55
C ARG A 42 43.70 12.96 9.72
N PHE A 43 42.72 13.01 10.62
CA PHE A 43 42.02 14.26 10.98
C PHE A 43 41.58 14.23 12.45
N VAL A 44 41.24 15.40 12.98
CA VAL A 44 40.81 15.58 14.38
C VAL A 44 39.40 16.15 14.41
N VAL A 45 38.53 15.57 15.24
CA VAL A 45 37.20 16.15 15.53
C VAL A 45 37.18 16.61 16.98
N THR A 46 37.02 17.92 17.19
CA THR A 46 36.89 18.51 18.53
C THR A 46 35.45 18.80 18.87
N SER A 47 35.14 18.84 20.17
CA SER A 47 33.80 19.09 20.68
C SER A 47 33.77 19.83 21.99
N ASP A 48 32.66 20.51 22.28
CA ASP A 48 32.40 21.06 23.61
C ASP A 48 32.08 19.95 24.60
N LEU A 49 31.40 18.91 24.13
CA LEU A 49 31.08 17.71 24.90
C LEU A 49 31.27 16.45 24.03
N LEU A 50 32.07 15.51 24.50
CA LEU A 50 32.20 14.19 23.88
C LEU A 50 31.48 13.16 24.76
N ILE A 51 30.47 12.48 24.20
CA ILE A 51 29.77 11.38 24.86
C ILE A 51 30.37 10.08 24.30
N PRO A 52 31.11 9.28 25.09
CA PRO A 52 31.88 8.15 24.53
C PRO A 52 31.03 6.93 24.13
N GLY A 53 29.72 6.96 24.39
CA GLY A 53 28.81 5.82 24.27
C GLY A 53 28.67 5.05 25.58
N LYS A 54 29.80 4.73 26.24
CA LYS A 54 29.84 4.14 27.58
C LYS A 54 30.86 4.86 28.47
N GLY A 55 30.47 5.21 29.68
CA GLY A 55 31.28 5.99 30.62
C GLY A 55 30.92 7.48 30.64
N ASP A 56 31.67 8.25 31.43
CA ASP A 56 31.36 9.66 31.68
C ASP A 56 31.64 10.52 30.43
N PRO A 57 30.75 11.48 30.11
CA PRO A 57 31.01 12.48 29.07
C PRO A 57 32.27 13.31 29.37
N ILE A 58 33.02 13.66 28.32
CA ILE A 58 34.28 14.40 28.41
C ILE A 58 34.04 15.86 27.94
N PRO A 59 34.12 16.86 28.83
CA PRO A 59 34.06 18.26 28.43
C PRO A 59 35.30 18.65 27.61
N HIS A 60 35.10 19.46 26.57
CA HIS A 60 36.13 19.84 25.61
C HIS A 60 36.86 18.64 24.99
N GLY A 61 36.11 17.57 24.69
CA GLY A 61 36.65 16.32 24.18
C GLY A 61 37.03 16.36 22.69
N CYS A 62 37.90 15.46 22.26
CA CYS A 62 38.17 15.22 20.85
C CYS A 62 38.59 13.78 20.54
N ILE A 63 38.48 13.43 19.26
CA ILE A 63 38.98 12.18 18.69
C ILE A 63 39.99 12.47 17.58
N VAL A 64 40.99 11.60 17.46
CA VAL A 64 41.90 11.55 16.31
C VAL A 64 41.53 10.34 15.48
N VAL A 65 41.22 10.54 14.21
CA VAL A 65 40.83 9.48 13.28
C VAL A 65 41.97 9.24 12.30
N GLN A 66 42.25 7.98 12.01
CA GLN A 66 43.16 7.55 10.95
C GLN A 66 42.44 6.54 10.06
N ALA A 67 42.28 6.86 8.78
CA ALA A 67 41.47 6.07 7.86
C ALA A 67 40.06 5.82 8.44
N ASN A 68 39.74 4.59 8.84
CA ASN A 68 38.44 4.20 9.39
C ASN A 68 38.48 3.85 10.89
N GLN A 69 39.53 4.23 11.62
CA GLN A 69 39.70 3.88 13.03
C GLN A 69 39.98 5.11 13.90
N ILE A 70 39.48 5.05 15.13
CA ILE A 70 39.78 6.01 16.19
C ILE A 70 41.15 5.67 16.77
N LEU A 71 42.12 6.55 16.58
CA LEU A 71 43.48 6.39 17.08
C LEU A 71 43.61 6.83 18.53
N GLN A 72 42.98 7.96 18.88
CA GLN A 72 43.08 8.55 20.21
C GLN A 72 41.77 9.25 20.59
N VAL A 73 41.41 9.22 21.88
CA VAL A 73 40.25 9.91 22.46
C VAL A 73 40.66 10.57 23.77
N GLY A 74 40.23 11.82 24.01
CA GLY A 74 40.54 12.50 25.25
C GLY A 74 40.06 13.94 25.29
N ARG A 75 40.59 14.73 26.24
CA ARG A 75 40.38 16.18 26.26
C ARG A 75 41.27 16.84 25.20
N THR A 76 40.77 17.92 24.62
CA THR A 76 41.47 18.69 23.59
C THR A 76 42.79 19.26 24.10
N ASP A 77 42.82 19.70 25.36
CA ASP A 77 44.03 20.26 25.99
C ASP A 77 45.12 19.20 26.13
N ASP A 78 44.74 17.99 26.55
CA ASP A 78 45.66 16.86 26.78
C ASP A 78 46.29 16.38 25.46
N LEU A 79 45.47 16.34 24.39
CA LEU A 79 45.88 15.91 23.05
C LEU A 79 46.86 16.88 22.37
N SER A 80 46.83 18.17 22.73
CA SER A 80 47.76 19.18 22.21
C SER A 80 49.16 19.12 22.86
N GLN A 81 49.26 18.57 24.08
CA GLN A 81 50.50 18.51 24.85
C GLN A 81 51.32 17.25 24.60
N THR A 82 50.69 16.15 24.17
CA THR A 82 51.36 14.85 24.00
C THR A 82 52.09 14.67 22.67
N THR A 83 51.74 15.39 21.60
CA THR A 83 52.38 15.19 20.28
C THR A 83 52.25 16.40 19.36
N THR A 84 53.37 17.06 19.00
CA THR A 84 53.42 18.12 17.96
C THR A 84 52.86 17.66 16.61
N ALA A 85 52.82 16.34 16.36
CA ALA A 85 52.25 15.73 15.16
C ALA A 85 50.74 15.97 14.97
N PHE A 86 49.96 16.16 16.05
CA PHE A 86 48.50 16.33 15.93
C PHE A 86 48.06 17.78 15.73
N SER A 87 48.91 18.75 16.09
CA SER A 87 48.60 20.18 15.89
C SER A 87 48.50 20.62 14.42
N GLN A 88 49.03 19.82 13.49
CA GLN A 88 49.04 20.12 12.04
C GLN A 88 47.95 19.39 11.25
N LEU A 89 47.16 18.52 11.88
CA LEU A 89 46.10 17.77 11.20
C LEU A 89 44.87 18.65 10.88
N PRO A 90 44.12 18.35 9.80
CA PRO A 90 42.81 18.98 9.56
C PRO A 90 41.89 18.80 10.76
N ARG A 91 41.20 19.88 11.16
CA ARG A 91 40.31 19.90 12.33
C ARG A 91 38.90 20.30 11.95
N THR A 92 37.93 19.58 12.49
CA THR A 92 36.51 19.96 12.45
C THR A 92 35.99 20.06 13.87
N HIS A 93 35.21 21.10 14.16
CA HIS A 93 34.59 21.29 15.45
C HIS A 93 33.08 21.05 15.36
N VAL A 94 32.53 20.37 16.37
CA VAL A 94 31.09 20.11 16.56
C VAL A 94 30.72 20.43 18.00
N LYS A 95 29.46 20.74 18.31
CA LYS A 95 29.10 21.07 19.70
C LYS A 95 29.14 19.83 20.58
N VAL A 96 28.45 18.77 20.16
CA VAL A 96 28.50 17.47 20.84
C VAL A 96 28.97 16.40 19.86
N LEU A 97 29.88 15.54 20.31
CA LEU A 97 30.41 14.41 19.55
C LEU A 97 30.02 13.10 20.26
N MET A 98 29.45 12.14 19.52
CA MET A 98 29.09 10.83 20.07
C MET A 98 29.21 9.72 19.02
N PRO A 99 29.19 8.42 19.40
CA PRO A 99 29.15 7.34 18.43
C PRO A 99 27.91 7.44 17.54
N GLY A 100 28.01 6.92 16.32
CA GLY A 100 26.85 6.72 15.46
C GLY A 100 25.83 5.79 16.12
N LEU A 101 24.55 6.08 15.91
CA LEU A 101 23.46 5.34 16.53
C LEU A 101 23.27 3.98 15.84
N TRP A 102 22.74 3.04 16.62
CA TRP A 102 22.31 1.74 16.18
C TRP A 102 20.82 1.55 16.38
N ASP A 103 20.14 0.99 15.38
CA ASP A 103 18.80 0.41 15.53
C ASP A 103 18.93 -1.11 15.44
N CYS A 104 18.67 -1.80 16.54
CA CYS A 104 18.84 -3.24 16.65
C CYS A 104 17.63 -4.04 16.15
N HIS A 105 16.60 -3.39 15.61
CA HIS A 105 15.41 -4.07 15.10
C HIS A 105 14.73 -3.23 14.01
N VAL A 106 15.14 -3.43 12.76
CA VAL A 106 14.45 -2.87 11.59
C VAL A 106 14.01 -3.96 10.63
N HIS A 107 13.05 -3.63 9.77
CA HIS A 107 12.64 -4.45 8.64
C HIS A 107 12.83 -3.67 7.35
N LEU A 108 13.75 -4.15 6.50
CA LEU A 108 14.05 -3.56 5.20
C LEU A 108 13.34 -4.34 4.11
N THR A 109 12.02 -4.14 4.00
CA THR A 109 11.13 -4.96 3.15
C THR A 109 10.59 -4.24 1.91
N GLY A 110 10.83 -2.93 1.74
CA GLY A 110 10.31 -2.17 0.59
C GLY A 110 8.81 -1.88 0.63
N MET A 111 8.16 -2.15 1.77
CA MET A 111 6.71 -2.04 1.94
C MET A 111 6.27 -0.59 2.16
N HIS A 112 5.23 -0.17 1.44
CA HIS A 112 4.68 1.19 1.54
C HIS A 112 3.43 1.26 2.44
N THR A 113 2.90 0.11 2.84
CA THR A 113 1.83 -0.09 3.81
C THR A 113 2.15 -1.35 4.63
N VAL A 114 1.61 -1.49 5.84
CA VAL A 114 1.89 -2.63 6.72
C VAL A 114 0.75 -3.65 6.63
N THR A 115 0.70 -4.39 5.52
CA THR A 115 -0.28 -5.45 5.29
C THR A 115 0.39 -6.73 4.80
N GLY A 116 -0.26 -7.88 4.99
CA GLY A 116 0.21 -9.15 4.41
C GLY A 116 0.34 -9.09 2.88
N SER A 117 -0.56 -8.38 2.20
CA SER A 117 -0.48 -8.15 0.74
C SER A 117 0.72 -7.29 0.34
N ALA A 118 1.12 -6.32 1.17
CA ALA A 118 2.27 -5.48 0.89
C ALA A 118 3.59 -6.28 0.92
N PHE A 119 3.73 -7.25 1.82
CA PHE A 119 4.87 -8.18 1.85
C PHE A 119 5.00 -8.95 0.52
N ILE A 120 3.89 -9.47 -0.01
CA ILE A 120 3.87 -10.16 -1.30
C ILE A 120 4.19 -9.19 -2.44
N SER A 121 3.61 -8.00 -2.44
CA SER A 121 3.85 -7.00 -3.49
C SER A 121 5.32 -6.57 -3.56
N SER A 122 5.99 -6.46 -2.40
CA SER A 122 7.41 -6.13 -2.31
C SER A 122 8.28 -7.25 -2.90
N GLN A 123 7.95 -8.51 -2.61
CA GLN A 123 8.65 -9.67 -3.16
C GLN A 123 8.44 -9.76 -4.68
N GLN A 124 7.23 -9.49 -5.19
CA GLN A 124 6.93 -9.55 -6.63
C GLN A 124 7.63 -8.44 -7.44
N ASN A 125 8.04 -7.34 -6.81
CA ASN A 125 8.67 -6.21 -7.49
C ASN A 125 10.01 -5.82 -6.83
N MET A 126 10.98 -6.73 -6.91
CA MET A 126 12.31 -6.56 -6.30
C MET A 126 13.06 -5.30 -6.75
N ALA A 127 12.87 -4.83 -7.98
CA ALA A 127 13.49 -3.60 -8.47
C ALA A 127 12.92 -2.35 -7.76
N LEU A 128 11.59 -2.28 -7.63
CA LEU A 128 10.94 -1.22 -6.86
C LEU A 128 11.30 -1.28 -5.38
N THR A 129 11.34 -2.49 -4.82
CA THR A 129 11.77 -2.75 -3.44
C THR A 129 13.18 -2.23 -3.22
N GLY A 130 14.14 -2.58 -4.08
CA GLY A 130 15.51 -2.05 -3.99
C GLY A 130 15.59 -0.53 -4.07
N ALA A 131 14.81 0.10 -4.97
CA ALA A 131 14.76 1.56 -5.08
C ALA A 131 14.22 2.25 -3.82
N ARG A 132 13.19 1.68 -3.18
CA ARG A 132 12.65 2.18 -1.90
C ARG A 132 13.67 2.02 -0.78
N LEU A 133 14.27 0.85 -0.69
CA LEU A 133 15.26 0.53 0.35
C LEU A 133 16.51 1.40 0.28
N ALA A 134 16.97 1.76 -0.92
CA ALA A 134 18.07 2.73 -1.08
C ALA A 134 17.72 4.08 -0.44
N LYS A 135 16.46 4.53 -0.53
CA LYS A 135 16.02 5.76 0.13
C LYS A 135 15.90 5.58 1.64
N ASP A 136 15.40 4.44 2.10
CA ASP A 136 15.26 4.13 3.51
C ASP A 136 16.61 4.04 4.23
N ALA A 137 17.61 3.44 3.59
CA ALA A 137 18.98 3.39 4.07
C ALA A 137 19.58 4.81 4.23
N GLN A 138 19.35 5.69 3.24
CA GLN A 138 19.74 7.10 3.36
C GLN A 138 19.02 7.79 4.53
N LEU A 139 17.71 7.55 4.71
CA LEU A 139 16.95 8.17 5.80
C LEU A 139 17.42 7.72 7.20
N LEU A 140 17.84 6.46 7.35
CA LEU A 140 18.47 5.97 8.57
C LEU A 140 19.77 6.73 8.85
N LEU A 141 20.63 6.82 7.84
CA LEU A 141 21.92 7.50 7.97
C LEU A 141 21.75 9.00 8.27
N ASP A 142 20.83 9.67 7.58
CA ASP A 142 20.46 11.08 7.82
C ASP A 142 19.94 11.32 9.24
N ALA A 143 19.33 10.31 9.86
CA ALA A 143 18.87 10.36 11.24
C ALA A 143 19.97 9.99 12.27
N GLY A 144 21.21 9.82 11.82
CA GLY A 144 22.37 9.51 12.66
C GLY A 144 22.57 8.03 12.97
N PHE A 145 21.78 7.14 12.35
CA PHE A 145 21.95 5.69 12.48
C PHE A 145 22.99 5.21 11.48
N THR A 146 24.20 4.91 11.96
CA THR A 146 25.32 4.43 11.14
C THR A 146 25.37 2.91 11.04
N SER A 147 24.60 2.22 11.88
CA SER A 147 24.46 0.76 11.85
C SER A 147 23.03 0.33 12.16
N VAL A 148 22.58 -0.73 11.50
CA VAL A 148 21.26 -1.32 11.77
C VAL A 148 21.33 -2.85 11.79
N ARG A 149 20.55 -3.47 12.67
CA ARG A 149 20.34 -4.91 12.72
C ARG A 149 18.96 -5.21 12.14
N GLU A 150 18.93 -5.79 10.94
CA GLU A 150 17.69 -6.14 10.26
C GLU A 150 17.20 -7.53 10.73
N MET A 151 15.92 -7.58 11.15
CA MET A 151 15.27 -8.76 11.75
C MET A 151 14.30 -9.48 10.80
N ALA A 152 14.18 -9.00 9.56
CA ALA A 152 13.66 -9.71 8.39
C ALA A 152 13.61 -8.70 7.24
N GLY A 153 14.08 -9.07 6.05
CA GLY A 153 14.04 -8.22 4.88
C GLY A 153 15.11 -8.54 3.84
N TYR A 154 15.44 -7.52 3.06
CA TYR A 154 16.39 -7.57 1.95
C TYR A 154 17.71 -6.86 2.28
N GLY A 155 18.07 -6.82 3.57
CA GLY A 155 19.23 -6.10 4.06
C GLY A 155 20.55 -6.65 3.52
N ILE A 156 20.66 -7.96 3.28
CA ILE A 156 21.86 -8.56 2.68
C ILE A 156 22.11 -8.02 1.27
N GLN A 157 21.06 -7.92 0.44
CA GLN A 157 21.19 -7.44 -0.93
C GLN A 157 21.49 -5.94 -0.94
N LEU A 158 20.86 -5.17 -0.05
CA LEU A 158 21.12 -3.74 0.09
C LEU A 158 22.52 -3.45 0.62
N ALA A 159 23.03 -4.27 1.55
CA ALA A 159 24.38 -4.13 2.10
C ALA A 159 25.43 -4.18 0.98
N SER A 160 25.31 -5.12 0.04
CA SER A 160 26.22 -5.21 -1.11
C SER A 160 26.26 -3.91 -1.93
N ALA A 161 25.09 -3.28 -2.16
CA ALA A 161 25.00 -2.03 -2.89
C ALA A 161 25.63 -0.85 -2.12
N ILE A 162 25.56 -0.86 -0.79
CA ILE A 162 26.21 0.14 0.08
C ILE A 162 27.73 -0.09 0.10
N GLU A 163 28.16 -1.34 0.27
CA GLU A 163 29.58 -1.73 0.34
C GLU A 163 30.34 -1.43 -0.95
N GLU A 164 29.70 -1.54 -2.12
CA GLU A 164 30.30 -1.19 -3.41
C GLU A 164 30.14 0.31 -3.79
N GLY A 165 29.39 1.09 -3.01
CA GLY A 165 29.16 2.52 -3.21
C GLY A 165 28.04 2.89 -4.20
N SER A 166 27.22 1.92 -4.63
CA SER A 166 26.04 2.13 -5.48
C SER A 166 24.87 2.76 -4.72
N ALA A 167 24.82 2.60 -3.40
CA ALA A 167 23.85 3.22 -2.49
C ALA A 167 24.55 3.79 -1.25
N VAL A 168 23.87 4.69 -0.55
CA VAL A 168 24.36 5.29 0.71
C VAL A 168 23.44 4.83 1.84
N GLY A 169 24.02 4.44 2.97
CA GLY A 169 23.26 3.97 4.12
C GLY A 169 24.14 3.48 5.27
N PRO A 170 23.52 3.03 6.38
CA PRO A 170 24.23 2.42 7.49
C PRO A 170 24.88 1.09 7.10
N THR A 171 25.77 0.60 7.95
CA THR A 171 26.18 -0.80 7.92
C THR A 171 25.00 -1.69 8.35
N ILE A 172 24.71 -2.72 7.56
CA ILE A 172 23.53 -3.57 7.76
C ILE A 172 23.96 -4.96 8.24
N TYR A 173 23.47 -5.35 9.42
CA TYR A 173 23.61 -6.69 9.98
C TYR A 173 22.28 -7.42 9.88
N SER A 174 22.07 -8.15 8.78
CA SER A 174 20.78 -8.76 8.45
C SER A 174 20.63 -10.19 8.95
N SER A 175 19.40 -10.53 9.33
CA SER A 175 18.92 -11.90 9.59
C SER A 175 18.44 -12.63 8.34
N ASN A 176 18.28 -11.89 7.23
CA ASN A 176 17.60 -12.29 6.01
C ASN A 176 16.13 -12.61 6.26
N SER A 177 15.81 -13.86 6.58
CA SER A 177 14.44 -14.30 6.81
C SER A 177 14.20 -14.58 8.29
N ILE A 178 13.03 -14.16 8.79
CA ILE A 178 12.51 -14.60 10.08
C ILE A 178 12.02 -16.03 10.00
N ILE A 179 12.37 -16.84 11.00
CA ILE A 179 12.00 -18.26 11.08
C ILE A 179 10.84 -18.45 12.06
N SER A 180 9.78 -19.13 11.64
CA SER A 180 8.55 -19.35 12.42
C SER A 180 8.09 -20.81 12.31
N PRO A 181 7.37 -21.39 13.30
CA PRO A 181 6.67 -22.64 13.04
C PRO A 181 5.51 -22.41 12.07
N THR A 182 4.98 -23.48 11.46
CA THR A 182 3.69 -23.40 10.76
C THR A 182 2.59 -22.96 11.74
N GLY A 183 1.74 -22.02 11.31
CA GLY A 183 0.74 -21.37 12.15
C GLY A 183 1.31 -20.36 13.16
N GLY A 184 2.59 -20.00 13.02
CA GLY A 184 3.28 -19.07 13.89
C GLY A 184 3.20 -17.61 13.43
N HIS A 185 3.96 -16.72 14.09
CA HIS A 185 3.86 -15.28 13.87
C HIS A 185 4.25 -14.86 12.44
N ALA A 186 5.29 -15.48 11.87
CA ALA A 186 5.71 -15.18 10.50
C ALA A 186 5.07 -16.10 9.44
N ASP A 187 4.00 -16.81 9.79
CA ASP A 187 3.15 -17.51 8.82
C ASP A 187 1.99 -16.59 8.39
N LEU A 188 1.90 -16.30 7.08
CA LEU A 188 0.83 -15.45 6.55
C LEU A 188 -0.49 -16.22 6.47
N HIS A 189 -1.19 -16.34 7.61
CA HIS A 189 -2.42 -17.11 7.81
C HIS A 189 -3.57 -16.84 6.81
N THR A 190 -3.56 -15.68 6.16
CA THR A 190 -4.58 -15.26 5.18
C THR A 190 -4.32 -15.84 3.79
N MET A 191 -3.18 -16.49 3.58
CA MET A 191 -2.77 -17.11 2.32
C MET A 191 -2.76 -18.64 2.44
N PRO A 192 -3.11 -19.39 1.37
CA PRO A 192 -2.93 -20.84 1.37
C PRO A 192 -1.47 -21.22 1.63
N LYS A 193 -1.23 -22.18 2.52
CA LYS A 193 0.12 -22.61 2.94
C LYS A 193 1.06 -22.87 1.75
N ALA A 194 0.59 -23.57 0.73
CA ALA A 194 1.40 -23.87 -0.45
C ALA A 194 1.86 -22.62 -1.21
N TRP A 195 1.03 -21.57 -1.26
CA TRP A 195 1.39 -20.30 -1.90
C TRP A 195 2.35 -19.50 -1.05
N PHE A 196 2.16 -19.51 0.27
CA PHE A 196 3.10 -18.90 1.20
C PHE A 196 4.49 -19.54 1.10
N GLU A 197 4.54 -20.87 1.10
CA GLU A 197 5.79 -21.63 0.94
C GLU A 197 6.47 -21.35 -0.40
N ASP A 198 5.69 -21.26 -1.48
CA ASP A 198 6.20 -20.87 -2.80
C ASP A 198 6.76 -19.43 -2.79
N ALA A 199 6.06 -18.48 -2.18
CA ALA A 199 6.53 -17.11 -2.05
C ALA A 199 7.84 -17.03 -1.23
N CYS A 200 7.95 -17.79 -0.13
CA CYS A 200 9.18 -17.91 0.66
C CYS A 200 10.33 -18.49 -0.18
N ALA A 201 10.06 -19.54 -0.97
CA ALA A 201 11.04 -20.12 -1.88
C ALA A 201 11.52 -19.12 -2.95
N HIS A 202 10.70 -18.12 -3.27
CA HIS A 202 10.99 -17.08 -4.27
C HIS A 202 11.37 -15.71 -3.65
N GLY A 203 11.85 -15.70 -2.41
CA GLY A 203 12.47 -14.50 -1.83
C GLY A 203 11.53 -13.62 -1.01
N LEU A 204 10.40 -14.14 -0.54
CA LEU A 204 9.73 -13.53 0.61
C LEU A 204 10.62 -13.75 1.86
N PRO A 205 10.94 -12.72 2.67
CA PRO A 205 11.92 -12.83 3.77
C PRO A 205 11.31 -13.47 5.03
N MET A 206 10.67 -14.62 4.84
CA MET A 206 10.03 -15.43 5.87
C MET A 206 10.34 -16.91 5.61
N ARG A 207 10.35 -17.73 6.66
CA ARG A 207 10.61 -19.17 6.56
C ARG A 207 9.84 -19.93 7.63
N THR A 208 8.92 -20.81 7.23
CA THR A 208 8.25 -21.74 8.15
C THR A 208 8.99 -23.06 8.28
N CYS A 209 9.15 -23.62 9.48
CA CYS A 209 9.74 -24.95 9.64
C CYS A 209 9.15 -25.70 10.82
N ASP A 210 9.02 -27.02 10.69
CA ASP A 210 8.45 -27.85 11.73
C ASP A 210 9.36 -29.06 12.01
N GLY A 211 9.67 -29.27 13.28
CA GLY A 211 10.58 -30.29 13.75
C GLY A 211 12.06 -29.91 13.66
N VAL A 212 12.85 -30.58 14.49
CA VAL A 212 14.30 -30.35 14.66
C VAL A 212 15.06 -30.33 13.33
N ALA A 213 14.77 -31.27 12.43
CA ALA A 213 15.50 -31.39 11.16
C ALA A 213 15.26 -30.18 10.24
N GLU A 214 14.03 -29.70 10.14
CA GLU A 214 13.71 -28.53 9.33
C GLU A 214 14.20 -27.23 9.97
N CYS A 215 14.14 -27.12 11.30
CA CYS A 215 14.70 -25.99 12.04
C CYS A 215 16.21 -25.83 11.80
N LEU A 216 16.98 -26.93 11.83
CA LEU A 216 18.40 -26.92 11.47
C LEU A 216 18.63 -26.45 10.03
N LYS A 217 17.81 -26.93 9.09
CA LYS A 217 17.88 -26.53 7.68
C LYS A 217 17.57 -25.05 7.51
N ALA A 218 16.53 -24.54 8.17
CA ALA A 218 16.11 -23.15 8.11
C ALA A 218 17.22 -22.20 8.57
N VAL A 219 17.91 -22.53 9.67
CA VAL A 219 19.09 -21.76 10.12
C VAL A 219 20.20 -21.77 9.08
N ARG A 220 20.52 -22.95 8.53
CA ARG A 220 21.56 -23.09 7.49
C ARG A 220 21.24 -22.32 6.21
N GLU A 221 19.98 -22.22 5.83
CA GLU A 221 19.54 -21.41 4.68
C GLU A 221 19.88 -19.93 4.90
N GLN A 222 19.71 -19.41 6.12
CA GLN A 222 20.07 -18.02 6.44
C GLN A 222 21.59 -17.83 6.49
N LEU A 223 22.30 -18.80 7.07
CA LEU A 223 23.77 -18.80 7.07
C LEU A 223 24.33 -18.82 5.63
N ARG A 224 23.72 -19.60 4.73
CA ARG A 224 24.05 -19.64 3.30
C ARG A 224 23.80 -18.30 2.63
N ALA A 225 22.71 -17.61 2.98
CA ALA A 225 22.40 -16.28 2.46
C ALA A 225 23.41 -15.21 2.93
N GLY A 226 24.15 -15.46 4.02
CA GLY A 226 25.13 -14.54 4.57
C GLY A 226 24.70 -13.86 5.86
N ALA A 227 23.62 -14.32 6.51
CA ALA A 227 23.08 -13.71 7.71
C ALA A 227 24.12 -13.55 8.83
N LYS A 228 24.07 -12.40 9.50
CA LYS A 228 24.94 -12.02 10.63
C LYS A 228 24.30 -12.30 11.99
N VAL A 229 23.00 -12.55 12.01
CA VAL A 229 22.21 -12.95 13.17
C VAL A 229 21.09 -13.87 12.69
N ILE A 230 20.55 -14.71 13.55
CA ILE A 230 19.39 -15.55 13.23
C ILE A 230 18.19 -15.01 13.98
N LYS A 231 17.03 -14.88 13.33
CA LYS A 231 15.79 -14.42 13.95
C LYS A 231 14.75 -15.53 13.96
N ILE A 232 14.15 -15.78 15.13
CA ILE A 232 13.08 -16.76 15.31
C ILE A 232 11.82 -16.15 15.97
N CYS A 233 10.67 -16.78 15.78
CA CYS A 233 9.44 -16.51 16.53
C CYS A 233 9.36 -17.40 17.78
N GLY A 234 9.63 -16.84 18.97
CA GLY A 234 9.56 -17.57 20.24
C GLY A 234 8.20 -17.49 20.93
N SER A 235 7.34 -16.57 20.51
CA SER A 235 5.92 -16.53 20.86
C SER A 235 5.08 -16.10 19.66
N GLY A 236 3.75 -16.12 19.81
CA GLY A 236 2.88 -15.42 18.85
C GLY A 236 3.13 -13.92 18.82
N GLY A 237 2.61 -13.26 17.79
CA GLY A 237 2.77 -11.82 17.62
C GLY A 237 1.47 -11.04 17.63
N VAL A 238 1.63 -9.72 17.73
CA VAL A 238 0.51 -8.77 17.73
C VAL A 238 -0.11 -8.66 16.34
N GLY A 239 0.71 -8.68 15.28
CA GLY A 239 0.27 -8.45 13.89
C GLY A 239 -0.30 -9.66 13.16
N SER A 240 -0.19 -10.87 13.73
CA SER A 240 -0.64 -12.12 13.10
C SER A 240 -2.05 -12.50 13.57
N GLU A 241 -2.86 -13.04 12.66
CA GLU A 241 -4.30 -13.22 12.91
C GLU A 241 -4.61 -14.34 13.92
N ARG A 242 -4.03 -15.53 13.75
CA ARG A 242 -4.51 -16.77 14.41
C ARG A 242 -3.76 -17.16 15.68
N ASP A 243 -2.49 -16.79 15.80
CA ASP A 243 -1.67 -17.09 16.98
C ASP A 243 -1.90 -16.07 18.10
N ASN A 244 -1.27 -16.26 19.26
CA ASN A 244 -1.47 -15.43 20.43
C ASN A 244 -0.14 -14.96 21.03
N PRO A 245 0.04 -13.65 21.31
CA PRO A 245 1.25 -13.13 21.94
C PRO A 245 1.71 -13.84 23.21
N VAL A 246 0.79 -14.38 24.01
CA VAL A 246 1.16 -15.02 25.28
C VAL A 246 1.68 -16.45 25.11
N ASP A 247 1.41 -17.08 23.97
CA ASP A 247 1.71 -18.49 23.72
C ASP A 247 3.13 -18.67 23.18
N GLN A 248 3.84 -19.66 23.71
CA GLN A 248 5.14 -20.07 23.20
C GLN A 248 5.01 -20.62 21.76
N GLN A 249 5.93 -20.24 20.90
CA GLN A 249 6.11 -20.82 19.56
C GLN A 249 7.43 -21.59 19.50
N PHE A 250 7.47 -22.67 18.70
CA PHE A 250 8.48 -23.73 18.76
C PHE A 250 8.52 -24.50 20.09
N SER A 251 8.82 -25.78 19.99
CA SER A 251 9.23 -26.60 21.13
C SER A 251 10.61 -26.17 21.63
N SER A 252 10.92 -26.51 22.89
CA SER A 252 12.24 -26.23 23.47
C SER A 252 13.37 -26.92 22.71
N ASP A 253 13.12 -28.09 22.12
CA ASP A 253 14.11 -28.80 21.30
C ASP A 253 14.39 -28.07 19.98
N GLU A 254 13.36 -27.59 19.29
CA GLU A 254 13.51 -26.80 18.06
C GLU A 254 14.30 -25.51 18.33
N MET A 255 13.94 -24.77 19.39
CA MET A 255 14.69 -23.57 19.77
C MET A 255 16.16 -23.90 20.08
N ARG A 256 16.40 -24.94 20.88
CA ARG A 256 17.75 -25.35 21.28
C ARG A 256 18.62 -25.67 20.07
N VAL A 257 18.12 -26.48 19.12
CA VAL A 257 18.91 -26.86 17.94
C VAL A 257 19.19 -25.68 17.01
N MET A 258 18.25 -24.73 16.89
CA MET A 258 18.49 -23.49 16.13
C MET A 258 19.58 -22.64 16.77
N VAL A 259 19.56 -22.49 18.10
CA VAL A 259 20.60 -21.77 18.85
C VAL A 259 21.95 -22.47 18.72
N GLU A 260 22.00 -23.80 18.89
CA GLU A 260 23.23 -24.58 18.76
C GLU A 260 23.84 -24.44 17.35
N GLU A 261 23.02 -24.50 16.29
CA GLU A 261 23.49 -24.39 14.92
C GLU A 261 23.97 -22.97 14.58
N ALA A 262 23.24 -21.94 15.01
CA ALA A 262 23.68 -20.55 14.88
C ALA A 262 25.01 -20.32 15.61
N THR A 263 25.12 -20.82 16.85
CA THR A 263 26.32 -20.69 17.69
C THR A 263 27.53 -21.37 17.05
N ARG A 264 27.33 -22.55 16.45
CA ARG A 264 28.38 -23.28 15.71
C ARG A 264 28.95 -22.44 14.56
N ALA A 265 28.10 -21.61 13.96
CA ALA A 265 28.48 -20.66 12.92
C ALA A 265 28.84 -19.27 13.45
N GLN A 266 29.08 -19.10 14.76
CA GLN A 266 29.43 -17.81 15.39
C GLN A 266 28.36 -16.73 15.23
N ARG A 267 27.07 -17.11 15.17
CA ARG A 267 25.91 -16.20 15.18
C ARG A 267 25.15 -16.33 16.50
N LEU A 268 24.51 -15.24 16.90
CA LEU A 268 23.48 -15.27 17.94
C LEU A 268 22.10 -15.50 17.34
N VAL A 269 21.17 -15.94 18.19
CA VAL A 269 19.74 -15.97 17.88
C VAL A 269 19.05 -14.82 18.63
N ALA A 270 18.20 -14.10 17.89
CA ALA A 270 17.23 -13.12 18.36
C ALA A 270 15.83 -13.76 18.33
N ALA A 271 15.04 -13.60 19.39
CA ALA A 271 13.68 -14.15 19.44
C ALA A 271 12.64 -13.04 19.57
N HIS A 272 11.66 -13.05 18.66
CA HIS A 272 10.37 -12.38 18.85
C HIS A 272 9.63 -13.02 20.02
N CYS A 273 9.50 -12.34 21.15
CA CYS A 273 8.78 -12.85 22.31
C CYS A 273 7.96 -11.76 23.02
N HIS A 274 6.64 -11.95 23.10
CA HIS A 274 5.78 -11.19 23.99
C HIS A 274 5.58 -11.96 25.31
N GLY A 275 4.95 -13.13 25.26
CA GLY A 275 4.55 -13.93 26.42
C GLY A 275 5.72 -14.49 27.21
N LYS A 276 5.56 -14.56 28.55
CA LYS A 276 6.57 -15.11 29.47
C LYS A 276 7.02 -16.52 29.07
N ALA A 277 6.11 -17.39 28.65
CA ALA A 277 6.45 -18.76 28.27
C ALA A 277 7.48 -18.79 27.12
N GLY A 278 7.24 -18.00 26.06
CA GLY A 278 8.18 -17.85 24.95
C GLY A 278 9.51 -17.20 25.36
N ILE A 279 9.48 -16.17 26.22
CA ILE A 279 10.70 -15.54 26.76
C ILE A 279 11.57 -16.56 27.50
N MET A 280 10.98 -17.30 28.44
CA MET A 280 11.70 -18.29 29.25
C MET A 280 12.26 -19.41 28.39
N ALA A 281 11.46 -19.96 27.47
CA ALA A 281 11.90 -21.02 26.55
C ALA A 281 13.09 -20.55 25.68
N ALA A 282 13.03 -19.35 25.12
CA ALA A 282 14.11 -18.76 24.34
C ALA A 282 15.39 -18.61 25.18
N LEU A 283 15.30 -18.07 26.39
CA LEU A 283 16.45 -17.89 27.28
C LEU A 283 17.08 -19.22 27.72
N HIS A 284 16.26 -20.25 27.98
CA HIS A 284 16.73 -21.59 28.29
C HIS A 284 17.42 -22.26 27.10
N ALA A 285 16.92 -22.06 25.89
CA ALA A 285 17.56 -22.53 24.66
C ALA A 285 18.89 -21.81 24.35
N GLY A 286 19.13 -20.65 24.96
CA GLY A 286 20.38 -19.88 24.81
C GLY A 286 20.27 -18.68 23.87
N VAL A 287 19.06 -18.26 23.51
CA VAL A 287 18.80 -17.00 22.80
C VAL A 287 19.43 -15.84 23.58
N LYS A 288 20.03 -14.90 22.85
CA LYS A 288 20.79 -13.79 23.43
C LYS A 288 20.15 -12.43 23.25
N THR A 289 19.16 -12.28 22.39
CA THR A 289 18.35 -11.06 22.35
C THR A 289 16.86 -11.40 22.35
N ILE A 290 16.12 -10.73 23.23
CA ILE A 290 14.67 -10.84 23.33
C ILE A 290 14.10 -9.55 22.77
N GLU A 291 13.30 -9.70 21.71
CA GLU A 291 12.61 -8.61 21.05
C GLU A 291 11.19 -8.46 21.65
N HIS A 292 10.73 -7.22 21.80
CA HIS A 292 9.48 -6.80 22.46
C HIS A 292 9.45 -7.02 23.97
N GLY A 293 9.62 -8.27 24.43
CA GLY A 293 9.69 -8.65 25.85
C GLY A 293 8.47 -8.23 26.68
N SER A 294 7.29 -8.21 26.08
CA SER A 294 6.15 -7.46 26.64
C SER A 294 5.61 -7.98 27.96
N TYR A 295 5.74 -9.28 28.24
CA TYR A 295 5.37 -9.89 29.52
C TYR A 295 6.60 -10.34 30.32
N LEU A 296 7.76 -9.67 30.13
CA LEU A 296 8.94 -9.88 30.96
C LEU A 296 8.62 -9.50 32.40
N ASP A 297 8.83 -10.46 33.30
CA ASP A 297 8.67 -10.30 34.74
C ASP A 297 10.00 -10.45 35.48
N ALA A 298 9.97 -10.48 36.82
CA ALA A 298 11.18 -10.49 37.63
C ALA A 298 12.04 -11.76 37.41
N GLU A 299 11.38 -12.91 37.17
CA GLU A 299 12.05 -14.16 36.88
C GLU A 299 12.75 -14.11 35.52
N ALA A 300 12.03 -13.67 34.48
CA ALA A 300 12.61 -13.48 33.15
C ALA A 300 13.76 -12.47 33.16
N ALA A 301 13.60 -11.34 33.86
CA ALA A 301 14.65 -10.32 34.02
C ALA A 301 15.91 -10.88 34.68
N GLN A 302 15.74 -11.69 35.74
CA GLN A 302 16.83 -12.33 36.43
C GLN A 302 17.57 -13.32 35.51
N LEU A 303 16.83 -14.15 34.78
CA LEU A 303 17.42 -15.09 33.83
C LEU A 303 18.12 -14.37 32.66
N MET A 304 17.59 -13.25 32.17
CA MET A 304 18.26 -12.43 31.15
C MET A 304 19.62 -11.96 31.64
N LYS A 305 19.72 -11.47 32.88
CA LYS A 305 21.02 -11.06 33.47
C LYS A 305 21.98 -12.23 33.60
N GLU A 306 21.50 -13.36 34.11
CA GLU A 306 22.32 -14.58 34.26
C GLU A 306 22.86 -15.09 32.93
N LYS A 307 22.07 -14.98 31.87
CA LYS A 307 22.46 -15.40 30.51
C LYS A 307 23.19 -14.31 29.73
N GLY A 308 23.29 -13.08 30.26
CA GLY A 308 23.80 -11.93 29.52
C GLY A 308 22.98 -11.63 28.25
N ALA A 309 21.67 -11.83 28.30
CA ALA A 309 20.77 -11.54 27.19
C ALA A 309 20.38 -10.06 27.17
N VAL A 310 20.15 -9.52 25.97
CA VAL A 310 19.80 -8.12 25.73
C VAL A 310 18.31 -8.00 25.47
N LEU A 311 17.64 -7.03 26.10
CA LEU A 311 16.28 -6.65 25.77
C LEU A 311 16.28 -5.57 24.69
N VAL A 312 15.55 -5.79 23.60
CA VAL A 312 15.26 -4.82 22.55
C VAL A 312 13.75 -4.60 22.53
N ALA A 313 13.30 -3.51 23.17
CA ALA A 313 11.90 -3.38 23.56
C ALA A 313 10.95 -3.01 22.41
N THR A 314 11.43 -2.29 21.39
CA THR A 314 10.63 -1.85 20.23
C THR A 314 9.33 -1.17 20.64
N ARG A 315 9.44 -0.14 21.47
CA ARG A 315 8.27 0.59 21.96
C ARG A 315 7.62 1.43 20.86
N LEU A 316 8.39 1.92 19.90
CA LEU A 316 7.92 2.78 18.82
C LEU A 316 6.83 2.10 17.98
N ILE A 317 6.99 0.83 17.60
CA ILE A 317 5.94 0.10 16.86
C ILE A 317 4.65 -0.03 17.68
N VAL A 318 4.74 -0.18 19.00
CA VAL A 318 3.57 -0.27 19.88
C VAL A 318 2.86 1.08 20.01
N GLU A 319 3.61 2.17 20.19
CA GLU A 319 3.05 3.52 20.26
C GLU A 319 2.42 3.93 18.92
N ASN A 320 3.06 3.60 17.80
CA ASN A 320 2.45 3.77 16.47
C ASN A 320 1.17 2.93 16.36
N GLY A 321 1.20 1.66 16.76
CA GLY A 321 0.02 0.80 16.86
C GLY A 321 -1.15 1.44 17.60
N LEU A 322 -0.87 2.02 18.76
CA LEU A 322 -1.90 2.65 19.60
C LEU A 322 -2.45 3.93 18.96
N ALA A 323 -1.59 4.72 18.34
CA ALA A 323 -1.99 5.96 17.68
C ALA A 323 -2.86 5.74 16.44
N LEU A 324 -2.76 4.57 15.82
CA LEU A 324 -3.35 4.29 14.51
C LEU A 324 -4.49 3.30 14.52
N GLY A 325 -4.48 2.44 15.53
CA GLY A 325 -5.43 1.35 15.65
C GLY A 325 -5.58 0.56 14.36
N GLU A 326 -6.80 0.54 13.86
CA GLU A 326 -7.20 -0.28 12.72
C GLU A 326 -6.64 0.20 11.38
N ALA A 327 -6.06 1.40 11.31
CA ALA A 327 -5.32 1.85 10.13
C ALA A 327 -3.99 1.10 9.94
N LEU A 328 -3.49 0.44 11.00
CA LEU A 328 -2.23 -0.30 11.00
C LEU A 328 -2.40 -1.80 11.24
N LEU A 329 -3.32 -2.18 12.12
CA LEU A 329 -3.56 -3.57 12.51
C LEU A 329 -4.97 -4.00 12.16
N SER A 330 -5.19 -5.30 11.94
CA SER A 330 -6.55 -5.84 11.90
C SER A 330 -7.26 -5.64 13.25
N PRO A 331 -8.60 -5.74 13.34
CA PRO A 331 -9.30 -5.66 14.62
C PRO A 331 -8.78 -6.67 15.66
N ALA A 332 -8.45 -7.88 15.21
CA ALA A 332 -7.85 -8.91 16.06
C ALA A 332 -6.44 -8.52 16.52
N GLY A 333 -5.61 -8.01 15.61
CA GLY A 333 -4.28 -7.51 15.94
C GLY A 333 -4.29 -6.31 16.87
N TYR A 334 -5.23 -5.38 16.69
CA TYR A 334 -5.37 -4.22 17.56
C TYR A 334 -5.85 -4.61 18.96
N ALA A 335 -6.76 -5.57 19.09
CA ALA A 335 -7.15 -6.12 20.38
C ALA A 335 -5.96 -6.74 21.13
N LYS A 336 -5.10 -7.49 20.41
CA LYS A 336 -3.85 -8.03 20.95
C LYS A 336 -2.88 -6.92 21.37
N LEU A 337 -2.76 -5.87 20.56
CA LEU A 337 -1.92 -4.71 20.88
C LEU A 337 -2.38 -4.05 22.18
N LEU A 338 -3.68 -3.77 22.35
CA LEU A 338 -4.22 -3.16 23.56
C LEU A 338 -3.89 -3.98 24.81
N ALA A 339 -3.97 -5.31 24.71
CA ALA A 339 -3.59 -6.21 25.80
C ALA A 339 -2.09 -6.14 26.11
N VAL A 340 -1.24 -6.16 25.08
CA VAL A 340 0.23 -6.17 25.20
C VAL A 340 0.80 -4.83 25.67
N ALA A 341 0.23 -3.70 25.22
CA ALA A 341 0.86 -2.40 25.31
C ALA A 341 1.11 -1.93 26.74
N ARG A 342 0.18 -2.19 27.67
CA ARG A 342 0.36 -1.84 29.09
C ARG A 342 1.42 -2.70 29.75
N HIS A 343 1.39 -4.01 29.51
CA HIS A 343 2.37 -4.94 30.08
C HIS A 343 3.79 -4.62 29.62
N GLN A 344 3.97 -4.24 28.36
CA GLN A 344 5.29 -3.89 27.85
C GLN A 344 5.90 -2.66 28.56
N TRP A 345 5.10 -1.64 28.91
CA TRP A 345 5.60 -0.51 29.71
C TRP A 345 6.11 -0.97 31.09
N GLU A 346 5.38 -1.88 31.74
CA GLU A 346 5.76 -2.42 33.05
C GLU A 346 7.04 -3.27 32.93
N ALA A 347 7.14 -4.09 31.89
CA ALA A 347 8.29 -4.90 31.55
C ALA A 347 9.55 -4.05 31.28
N MET A 348 9.46 -3.01 30.46
CA MET A 348 10.57 -2.09 30.19
C MET A 348 11.08 -1.43 31.47
N ARG A 349 10.16 -0.88 32.28
CA ARG A 349 10.50 -0.25 33.56
C ARG A 349 11.14 -1.23 34.52
N LEU A 350 10.67 -2.48 34.55
CA LEU A 350 11.26 -3.53 35.37
C LEU A 350 12.66 -3.90 34.90
N ALA A 351 12.86 -4.12 33.60
CA ALA A 351 14.16 -4.44 33.01
C ALA A 351 15.19 -3.36 33.34
N ILE A 352 14.84 -2.07 33.17
CA ILE A 352 15.69 -0.93 33.50
C ILE A 352 16.04 -0.92 34.99
N ARG A 353 15.04 -0.99 35.89
CA ARG A 353 15.28 -0.95 37.34
C ARG A 353 16.09 -2.13 37.86
N THR A 354 15.98 -3.30 37.22
CA THR A 354 16.66 -4.52 37.65
C THR A 354 18.04 -4.71 37.01
N GLY A 355 18.43 -3.81 36.10
CA GLY A 355 19.74 -3.79 35.45
C GLY A 355 19.88 -4.80 34.31
N VAL A 356 18.80 -5.16 33.62
CA VAL A 356 18.88 -5.94 32.37
C VAL A 356 19.55 -5.07 31.30
N THR A 357 20.50 -5.63 30.56
CA THR A 357 21.12 -4.93 29.43
C THR A 357 20.06 -4.66 28.36
N CYS A 358 19.94 -3.41 27.94
CA CYS A 358 19.02 -2.99 26.90
C CYS A 358 19.78 -2.43 25.70
N ALA A 359 19.25 -2.69 24.51
CA ALA A 359 19.59 -1.99 23.28
C ALA A 359 18.34 -1.40 22.63
N ILE A 360 18.51 -0.36 21.83
CA ILE A 360 17.42 0.32 21.12
C ILE A 360 17.12 -0.45 19.83
N GLY A 361 15.85 -0.65 19.53
CA GLY A 361 15.37 -1.13 18.25
C GLY A 361 13.91 -0.71 18.06
N THR A 362 13.46 -0.50 16.83
CA THR A 362 12.16 0.19 16.61
C THR A 362 11.05 -0.67 16.04
N ASP A 363 11.41 -1.78 15.39
CA ASP A 363 10.53 -2.58 14.53
C ASP A 363 9.93 -1.70 13.41
N SER A 364 10.79 -0.85 12.82
CA SER A 364 10.38 0.00 11.71
C SER A 364 10.38 -0.76 10.39
N CYS A 365 9.25 -0.78 9.68
CA CYS A 365 9.03 -1.59 8.46
C CYS A 365 8.52 -0.83 7.22
N GLY A 366 8.07 0.42 7.39
CA GLY A 366 7.51 1.25 6.32
C GLY A 366 8.58 2.04 5.56
N THR A 367 8.29 2.29 4.28
CA THR A 367 9.19 2.95 3.32
C THR A 367 8.64 4.29 2.82
N VAL A 368 9.55 5.17 2.36
CA VAL A 368 9.28 6.45 1.66
C VAL A 368 8.72 7.60 2.54
N PRO A 369 9.16 8.87 2.33
CA PRO A 369 8.56 10.06 2.96
C PRO A 369 7.08 10.25 2.59
N GLY A 370 6.24 10.56 3.58
CA GLY A 370 4.79 10.79 3.38
C GLY A 370 3.91 9.59 3.76
N SER A 371 4.48 8.42 4.03
CA SER A 371 3.80 7.41 4.85
C SER A 371 3.64 7.99 6.26
N ASN A 372 2.40 8.11 6.73
CA ASN A 372 2.18 8.68 8.05
C ASN A 372 2.79 7.81 9.15
N LEU A 373 3.12 6.52 8.92
CA LEU A 373 3.30 5.57 10.01
C LEU A 373 4.38 4.50 9.73
N ILE A 374 5.28 4.35 10.72
CA ILE A 374 6.40 3.40 10.79
C ILE A 374 7.43 3.55 9.65
N ARG A 375 7.86 4.78 9.34
CA ARG A 375 8.92 5.02 8.35
C ARG A 375 10.32 5.01 8.95
N GLN A 376 11.31 4.62 8.15
CA GLN A 376 12.72 4.82 8.48
C GLN A 376 13.08 6.32 8.63
N GLY A 377 14.07 6.60 9.46
CA GLY A 377 14.56 7.95 9.79
C GLY A 377 13.83 8.64 10.94
N LEU A 378 12.87 7.96 11.59
CA LEU A 378 12.24 8.40 12.85
C LEU A 378 12.67 7.55 14.05
N ASN A 379 13.67 6.69 13.84
CA ASN A 379 14.04 5.62 14.73
C ASN A 379 14.48 6.13 16.12
N GLY A 380 15.05 7.33 16.19
CA GLY A 380 15.49 7.92 17.45
C GLY A 380 14.38 8.30 18.43
N LYS A 381 13.11 8.27 18.01
CA LYS A 381 11.96 8.35 18.94
C LYS A 381 11.97 7.23 19.99
N GLU A 382 12.56 6.08 19.69
CA GLU A 382 12.68 4.97 20.63
C GLU A 382 13.46 5.37 21.89
N LEU A 383 14.49 6.22 21.77
CA LEU A 383 15.27 6.71 22.90
C LEU A 383 14.40 7.52 23.87
N VAL A 384 13.43 8.28 23.35
CA VAL A 384 12.47 9.04 24.17
C VAL A 384 11.66 8.10 25.05
N TYR A 385 11.19 6.98 24.51
CA TYR A 385 10.42 6.00 25.26
C TYR A 385 11.26 5.26 26.31
N HIS A 386 12.54 5.00 26.02
CA HIS A 386 13.46 4.45 27.01
C HIS A 386 13.70 5.42 28.18
N VAL A 387 13.83 6.72 27.91
CA VAL A 387 13.92 7.74 28.96
C VAL A 387 12.61 7.80 29.77
N GLN A 388 11.45 7.76 29.11
CA GLN A 388 10.15 7.69 29.78
C GLN A 388 9.95 6.40 30.61
N ALA A 389 10.60 5.30 30.23
CA ALA A 389 10.63 4.06 30.99
C ALA A 389 11.58 4.11 32.21
N GLY A 390 12.36 5.18 32.36
CA GLY A 390 13.21 5.43 33.52
C GLY A 390 14.71 5.35 33.26
N MET A 391 15.16 5.27 32.01
CA MET A 391 16.57 5.52 31.70
C MET A 391 16.91 7.00 31.85
N THR A 392 18.14 7.29 32.27
CA THR A 392 18.73 8.61 32.02
C THR A 392 19.02 8.77 30.52
N PRO A 393 19.10 10.00 29.99
CA PRO A 393 19.53 10.24 28.61
C PRO A 393 20.85 9.54 28.24
N LEU A 394 21.82 9.53 29.16
CA LEU A 394 23.09 8.84 28.95
C LEU A 394 22.92 7.33 28.81
N GLN A 395 22.07 6.71 29.65
CA GLN A 395 21.75 5.28 29.54
C GLN A 395 21.00 4.95 28.24
N ALA A 396 20.12 5.84 27.77
CA ALA A 396 19.44 5.65 26.48
C ALA A 396 20.43 5.74 25.30
N ILE A 397 21.39 6.67 25.36
CA ILE A 397 22.50 6.74 24.40
C ILE A 397 23.37 5.48 24.46
N GLU A 398 23.73 4.99 25.64
CA GLU A 398 24.50 3.75 25.82
C GLU A 398 23.75 2.55 25.20
N ALA A 399 22.43 2.48 25.37
CA ALA A 399 21.58 1.46 24.75
C ALA A 399 21.55 1.57 23.21
N ALA A 400 21.63 2.77 22.65
CA ALA A 400 21.65 3.02 21.21
C ALA A 400 23.05 2.95 20.59
N THR A 401 24.11 2.78 21.40
CA THR A 401 25.50 2.82 20.93
C THR A 401 26.29 1.65 21.51
N ALA A 402 26.85 1.77 22.70
CA ALA A 402 27.81 0.79 23.24
C ALA A 402 27.22 -0.61 23.49
N ASN A 403 25.92 -0.70 23.84
CA ASN A 403 25.26 -1.98 24.04
C ASN A 403 24.77 -2.61 22.73
N ALA A 404 24.59 -1.83 21.67
CA ALA A 404 23.99 -2.31 20.45
C ALA A 404 24.81 -3.39 19.72
N PRO A 405 26.15 -3.30 19.59
CA PRO A 405 26.96 -4.38 19.04
C PRO A 405 26.84 -5.70 19.80
N LEU A 406 26.49 -5.68 21.10
CA LEU A 406 26.29 -6.92 21.89
C LEU A 406 25.18 -7.81 21.30
N THR A 407 24.26 -7.21 20.55
CA THR A 407 23.15 -7.92 19.88
C THR A 407 23.59 -8.83 18.72
N LEU A 408 24.87 -8.77 18.33
CA LEU A 408 25.51 -9.59 17.29
C LEU A 408 26.50 -10.61 17.83
N GLY A 409 26.89 -10.50 19.10
CA GLY A 409 27.85 -11.41 19.74
C GLY A 409 29.17 -11.47 18.97
N PRO A 410 29.64 -12.67 18.55
CA PRO A 410 30.90 -12.79 17.82
C PRO A 410 30.95 -12.07 16.47
N GLN A 411 29.81 -11.70 15.88
CA GLN A 411 29.77 -10.91 14.63
C GLN A 411 29.92 -9.40 14.87
N ALA A 412 29.94 -8.95 16.13
CA ALA A 412 30.01 -7.54 16.47
C ALA A 412 31.36 -6.94 16.04
N PRO A 413 31.37 -5.80 15.33
CA PRO A 413 32.59 -5.03 15.13
C PRO A 413 33.02 -4.37 16.46
N LYS A 414 34.24 -3.82 16.48
CA LYS A 414 34.63 -2.84 17.49
C LYS A 414 34.02 -1.47 17.14
N SER A 415 32.70 -1.32 17.30
CA SER A 415 31.96 -0.08 17.04
C SER A 415 31.07 0.29 18.25
N GLY A 416 30.26 1.33 18.12
CA GLY A 416 29.31 1.80 19.13
C GLY A 416 29.94 2.59 20.29
N GLN A 417 31.24 2.85 20.25
CA GLN A 417 31.95 3.65 21.26
C GLN A 417 33.02 4.52 20.61
N LEU A 418 33.20 5.73 21.14
CA LEU A 418 34.35 6.56 20.81
C LEU A 418 35.52 6.11 21.68
N ARG A 419 36.28 5.14 21.17
CA ARG A 419 37.38 4.50 21.90
C ARG A 419 38.52 4.13 20.97
N GLU A 420 39.74 4.19 21.47
CA GLU A 420 40.93 3.81 20.70
C GLU A 420 40.82 2.39 20.14
N GLY A 421 41.15 2.25 18.85
CA GLY A 421 41.07 0.99 18.10
C GLY A 421 39.66 0.57 17.69
N TYR A 422 38.64 1.39 17.93
CA TYR A 422 37.29 1.19 17.42
C TYR A 422 37.12 1.85 16.05
N GLU A 423 36.11 1.42 15.31
CA GLU A 423 35.69 2.01 14.03
C GLU A 423 35.30 3.47 14.22
N ALA A 424 35.63 4.30 13.23
CA ALA A 424 35.34 5.73 13.23
C ALA A 424 33.87 6.03 12.88
N ASP A 425 32.94 5.38 13.60
CA ASP A 425 31.50 5.57 13.44
C ASP A 425 31.01 6.61 14.45
N PHE A 426 30.89 7.87 14.02
CA PHE A 426 30.51 8.97 14.90
C PHE A 426 29.58 9.99 14.23
N ILE A 427 28.87 10.73 15.07
CA ILE A 427 27.99 11.84 14.69
C ILE A 427 28.33 13.08 15.53
N GLY A 428 28.27 14.24 14.89
CA GLY A 428 28.26 15.54 15.54
C GLY A 428 26.85 16.10 15.66
N LEU A 429 26.53 16.72 16.79
CA LEU A 429 25.23 17.35 17.08
C LEU A 429 25.40 18.83 17.41
N ASP A 430 24.38 19.62 17.11
CA ASP A 430 24.27 21.05 17.45
C ASP A 430 23.64 21.32 18.83
N ALA A 431 23.17 20.29 19.52
CA ALA A 431 22.54 20.37 20.83
C ALA A 431 22.94 19.18 21.71
N ASP A 432 22.91 19.38 23.02
CA ASP A 432 23.27 18.37 24.01
C ASP A 432 22.08 17.39 24.24
N PRO A 433 22.19 16.13 23.79
CA PRO A 433 21.14 15.14 23.96
C PRO A 433 20.98 14.69 25.42
N LEU A 434 21.91 15.04 26.31
CA LEU A 434 21.79 14.78 27.75
C LEU A 434 20.82 15.75 28.43
N GLN A 435 20.60 16.93 27.84
CA GLN A 435 19.57 17.89 28.29
C GLN A 435 18.21 17.59 27.69
N ASP A 436 18.18 17.20 26.42
CA ASP A 436 16.96 16.83 25.72
C ASP A 436 17.21 15.68 24.73
N ILE A 437 16.78 14.48 25.10
CA ILE A 437 16.96 13.29 24.27
C ILE A 437 16.21 13.38 22.92
N ARG A 438 15.22 14.29 22.79
CA ARG A 438 14.47 14.49 21.55
C ARG A 438 15.34 15.06 20.42
N VAL A 439 16.51 15.60 20.74
CA VAL A 439 17.53 15.99 19.75
C VAL A 439 17.87 14.85 18.79
N LEU A 440 17.75 13.59 19.26
CA LEU A 440 18.03 12.40 18.45
C LEU A 440 16.80 11.86 17.71
N SER A 441 15.62 12.48 17.82
CA SER A 441 14.35 11.91 17.28
C SER A 441 14.15 12.05 15.77
N GLY A 442 15.05 12.71 15.03
CA GLY A 442 14.98 12.82 13.57
C GLY A 442 15.86 13.94 12.99
N PRO A 443 15.79 14.18 11.67
CA PRO A 443 16.74 15.01 10.92
C PRO A 443 16.63 16.53 11.16
N GLY A 444 15.85 16.98 12.14
CA GLY A 444 15.61 18.41 12.43
C GLY A 444 16.74 19.13 13.18
N HIS A 445 17.78 18.42 13.57
CA HIS A 445 18.99 18.95 14.20
C HIS A 445 20.18 18.63 13.30
N ASN A 446 21.06 19.59 12.98
CA ASN A 446 22.12 19.34 11.98
C ASN A 446 23.09 18.26 12.49
N LEU A 447 22.97 17.06 11.91
CA LEU A 447 23.80 15.91 12.17
C LEU A 447 25.03 15.93 11.25
N ARG A 448 26.23 16.02 11.83
CA ARG A 448 27.52 15.90 11.11
C ARG A 448 27.95 14.45 11.08
N LEU A 449 27.71 13.78 9.95
CA LEU A 449 28.23 12.44 9.68
C LEU A 449 29.72 12.53 9.33
N GLY A 450 30.52 11.67 9.95
CA GLY A 450 31.97 11.75 9.96
C GLY A 450 32.71 11.11 8.78
N ASP A 451 32.40 11.46 7.53
CA ASP A 451 33.25 11.10 6.37
C ASP A 451 34.00 12.35 5.86
N VAL A 452 35.26 12.53 6.27
CA VAL A 452 36.13 13.58 5.70
C VAL A 452 37.24 12.91 4.86
N ALA A 453 36.96 12.67 3.58
CA ALA A 453 37.99 12.29 2.62
C ALA A 453 38.74 13.54 2.10
N PRO A 454 40.06 13.46 1.84
CA PRO A 454 40.77 14.49 1.07
C PRO A 454 40.20 14.61 -0.34
N GLU A 455 40.13 15.83 -0.89
CA GLU A 455 39.65 16.08 -2.25
C GLU A 455 40.25 15.11 -3.28
N PRO A 456 39.45 14.51 -4.19
CA PRO A 456 40.00 13.75 -5.30
C PRO A 456 40.71 14.69 -6.29
N ALA A 457 41.93 14.31 -6.66
CA ALA A 457 42.74 14.99 -7.67
C ALA A 457 41.96 15.21 -8.98
N PRO A 458 42.19 16.33 -9.69
CA PRO A 458 41.44 16.67 -10.88
C PRO A 458 41.76 15.67 -12.01
N LEU A 459 40.72 15.01 -12.54
CA LEU A 459 40.80 14.39 -13.85
C LEU A 459 41.00 15.49 -14.91
N VAL A 460 41.92 15.19 -15.81
CA VAL A 460 42.52 16.05 -16.83
C VAL A 460 41.50 16.90 -17.60
N ALA A 461 41.84 18.17 -17.73
CA ALA A 461 41.10 19.22 -18.42
C ALA A 461 40.80 18.94 -19.90
N PHE A 462 39.61 19.34 -20.34
CA PHE A 462 39.46 20.13 -21.56
C PHE A 462 39.09 21.56 -21.13
N ASN A 463 39.99 22.48 -21.49
CA ASN A 463 40.03 23.91 -21.15
C ASN A 463 39.29 24.71 -22.26
N PRO A 464 39.21 26.05 -22.21
CA PRO A 464 38.27 26.89 -21.46
C PRO A 464 37.50 27.85 -22.40
N ASP A 465 36.35 28.35 -21.95
CA ASP A 465 35.98 29.75 -22.21
C ASP A 465 35.35 30.32 -20.93
N THR A 466 36.22 31.05 -20.21
CA THR A 466 36.01 32.04 -19.13
C THR A 466 34.94 33.12 -19.47
N PRO A 467 34.47 33.98 -18.53
CA PRO A 467 34.85 34.13 -17.11
C PRO A 467 33.71 34.38 -16.08
N MET A 468 34.06 34.03 -14.84
CA MET A 468 33.76 34.63 -13.53
C MET A 468 32.59 35.63 -13.34
N THR A 469 31.79 35.35 -12.32
CA THR A 469 31.26 36.38 -11.42
C THR A 469 31.64 36.13 -9.96
N LEU A 470 32.01 37.24 -9.33
CA LEU A 470 32.42 37.43 -7.94
C LEU A 470 31.20 37.49 -6.99
N LEU A 471 31.48 37.10 -5.73
CA LEU A 471 30.91 37.58 -4.46
C LEU A 471 29.53 37.09 -3.99
N SER A 472 29.63 36.20 -2.99
CA SER A 472 28.96 36.13 -1.68
C SER A 472 27.52 36.67 -1.45
N PRO A 473 26.76 36.02 -0.55
CA PRO A 473 25.30 35.97 -0.63
C PRO A 473 24.61 37.03 0.23
N LEU A 474 23.51 37.56 -0.31
CA LEU A 474 22.43 38.16 0.46
C LEU A 474 21.46 37.05 0.91
N THR A 475 21.04 37.19 2.15
CA THR A 475 20.19 36.29 2.93
C THR A 475 18.77 36.16 2.38
N ASP A 476 18.15 35.04 2.77
CA ASP A 476 16.71 34.76 2.84
C ASP A 476 15.91 34.70 1.54
N ARG A 477 15.61 33.46 1.11
CA ARG A 477 14.34 33.06 0.47
C ARG A 477 14.20 31.53 0.37
N ALA A 478 14.08 30.85 1.51
CA ALA A 478 13.65 29.45 1.58
C ALA A 478 12.13 29.24 1.41
N THR A 479 11.43 30.24 0.87
CA THR A 479 10.11 30.09 0.22
C THR A 479 10.22 29.99 -1.30
N ALA A 480 11.44 29.99 -1.87
CA ALA A 480 11.67 29.98 -3.32
C ALA A 480 12.23 28.64 -3.88
N LEU A 481 12.68 27.70 -3.04
CA LEU A 481 13.36 26.48 -3.53
C LEU A 481 12.41 25.34 -3.93
N ALA A 482 11.15 25.36 -3.49
CA ALA A 482 10.10 24.53 -4.12
C ALA A 482 9.76 24.99 -5.55
N THR A 483 10.21 26.20 -5.94
CA THR A 483 10.02 26.78 -7.27
C THR A 483 11.30 26.72 -8.12
N TYR A 484 12.48 26.52 -7.54
CA TYR A 484 13.77 26.73 -8.24
C TYR A 484 14.39 25.45 -8.84
N ALA A 485 14.20 24.26 -8.26
CA ALA A 485 14.59 23.01 -8.93
C ALA A 485 13.61 22.65 -10.07
N GLY A 486 12.37 23.15 -9.97
CA GLY A 486 11.34 23.04 -10.98
C GLY A 486 11.35 24.16 -12.03
N SER A 487 12.37 25.02 -12.15
CA SER A 487 12.39 26.08 -13.18
C SER A 487 13.42 25.87 -14.30
N TYR A 488 14.41 25.00 -14.12
CA TYR A 488 15.44 24.75 -15.14
C TYR A 488 15.31 23.41 -15.87
N ALA A 489 14.85 22.35 -15.20
CA ALA A 489 14.52 21.06 -15.84
C ALA A 489 13.06 20.99 -16.31
N TRP A 490 12.19 21.78 -15.71
CA TRP A 490 10.75 21.78 -15.99
C TRP A 490 10.39 22.38 -17.34
N PRO A 491 10.91 23.55 -17.78
CA PRO A 491 10.55 24.07 -19.09
C PRO A 491 10.98 23.16 -20.25
N PRO A 492 12.20 22.55 -20.24
CA PRO A 492 12.56 21.55 -21.24
C PRO A 492 11.69 20.29 -21.18
N LEU A 493 11.43 19.74 -19.99
CA LEU A 493 10.58 18.56 -19.83
C LEU A 493 9.14 18.82 -20.24
N LEU A 494 8.58 19.95 -19.84
CA LEU A 494 7.24 20.41 -20.20
C LEU A 494 7.14 20.63 -21.71
N SER A 495 8.08 21.37 -22.30
CA SER A 495 8.12 21.63 -23.74
C SER A 495 8.26 20.33 -24.53
N PHE A 496 9.09 19.39 -24.06
CA PHE A 496 9.23 18.07 -24.67
C PHE A 496 7.95 17.24 -24.54
N SER A 497 7.37 17.15 -23.34
CA SER A 497 6.15 16.38 -23.07
C SER A 497 4.98 16.91 -23.90
N ARG A 498 4.81 18.24 -23.91
CA ARG A 498 3.82 18.94 -24.74
C ARG A 498 4.01 18.63 -26.22
N ALA A 499 5.23 18.80 -26.75
CA ALA A 499 5.50 18.55 -28.17
C ALA A 499 5.27 17.08 -28.54
N ALA A 500 5.70 16.13 -27.70
CA ALA A 500 5.51 14.70 -27.92
C ALA A 500 4.03 14.33 -27.93
N ILE A 501 3.25 14.78 -26.95
CA ILE A 501 1.82 14.52 -26.88
C ILE A 501 1.08 15.18 -28.05
N LEU A 502 1.34 16.46 -28.36
CA LEU A 502 0.69 17.11 -29.50
C LEU A 502 1.01 16.42 -30.83
N ASN A 503 2.24 15.92 -31.01
CA ASN A 503 2.60 15.16 -32.21
C ASN A 503 1.88 13.81 -32.27
N LEU A 504 1.69 13.13 -31.14
CA LEU A 504 0.87 11.92 -31.06
C LEU A 504 -0.60 12.23 -31.39
N LEU A 505 -1.18 13.27 -30.78
CA LEU A 505 -2.58 13.65 -31.00
C LEU A 505 -2.85 14.07 -32.46
N LYS A 506 -1.88 14.68 -33.14
CA LYS A 506 -1.99 14.97 -34.59
C LYS A 506 -2.17 13.72 -35.45
N GLN A 507 -1.89 12.52 -34.94
CA GLN A 507 -2.13 11.27 -35.64
C GLN A 507 -3.60 10.82 -35.64
N ILE A 508 -4.50 11.52 -34.94
CA ILE A 508 -5.96 11.30 -35.01
C ILE A 508 -6.41 11.34 -36.48
N GLN A 509 -7.08 10.28 -36.95
CA GLN A 509 -7.59 10.15 -38.32
C GLN A 509 -9.10 10.31 -38.41
N VAL A 510 -9.83 9.89 -37.37
CA VAL A 510 -11.30 9.87 -37.33
C VAL A 510 -11.80 10.83 -36.26
N GLY A 511 -12.48 11.91 -36.66
CA GLY A 511 -12.89 12.96 -35.72
C GLY A 511 -11.85 14.05 -35.53
N SER A 512 -12.13 14.97 -34.60
CA SER A 512 -11.19 16.04 -34.28
C SER A 512 -11.16 16.34 -32.78
N LEU A 513 -9.97 16.70 -32.30
CA LEU A 513 -9.75 17.23 -30.96
C LEU A 513 -9.20 18.65 -31.08
N GLN A 514 -9.94 19.63 -30.57
CA GLN A 514 -9.47 21.01 -30.44
C GLN A 514 -8.88 21.21 -29.05
N ILE A 515 -7.63 21.64 -28.99
CA ILE A 515 -6.92 21.85 -27.73
C ILE A 515 -6.58 23.34 -27.62
N THR A 516 -7.15 24.01 -26.61
CA THR A 516 -6.75 25.37 -26.25
C THR A 516 -5.77 25.28 -25.09
N ASP A 517 -4.53 25.73 -25.29
CA ASP A 517 -3.49 25.66 -24.27
C ASP A 517 -3.56 26.82 -23.28
N THR A 518 -2.71 26.79 -22.25
CA THR A 518 -2.62 27.83 -21.20
C THR A 518 -2.27 29.22 -21.74
N ASP A 519 -1.53 29.28 -22.85
CA ASP A 519 -1.18 30.51 -23.57
C ASP A 519 -2.26 30.98 -24.57
N GLY A 520 -3.40 30.27 -24.66
CA GLY A 520 -4.47 30.53 -25.61
C GLY A 520 -4.24 29.96 -27.01
N THR A 521 -3.12 29.26 -27.24
CA THR A 521 -2.84 28.62 -28.53
C THR A 521 -3.87 27.52 -28.81
N LEU A 522 -4.54 27.64 -29.95
CA LEU A 522 -5.46 26.60 -30.44
C LEU A 522 -4.72 25.62 -31.35
N THR A 523 -4.66 24.35 -30.93
CA THR A 523 -4.18 23.24 -31.77
C THR A 523 -5.35 22.35 -32.16
N VAL A 524 -5.57 22.17 -33.45
CA VAL A 524 -6.56 21.23 -33.97
C VAL A 524 -5.86 19.95 -34.41
N CYS A 525 -6.23 18.83 -33.78
CA CYS A 525 -5.73 17.50 -34.09
C CYS A 525 -6.80 16.71 -34.84
N GLY A 526 -6.38 15.97 -35.87
CA GLY A 526 -7.28 15.33 -36.83
C GLY A 526 -7.84 16.28 -37.88
N SER A 527 -8.72 15.79 -38.75
CA SER A 527 -9.29 16.58 -39.83
C SER A 527 -10.78 16.80 -39.58
N PRO A 528 -11.29 18.05 -39.54
CA PRO A 528 -12.70 18.33 -39.67
C PRO A 528 -13.11 18.11 -41.13
N ARG A 529 -13.01 16.87 -41.62
CA ARG A 529 -13.55 16.55 -42.94
C ARG A 529 -15.07 16.60 -42.78
N ARG A 530 -15.71 17.58 -43.44
CA ARG A 530 -17.16 17.65 -43.61
C ARG A 530 -17.64 16.24 -43.97
N ALA A 531 -18.67 15.77 -43.27
CA ALA A 531 -19.52 14.70 -43.75
C ALA A 531 -19.99 15.09 -45.17
N SER A 532 -19.31 14.60 -46.20
CA SER A 532 -19.75 14.73 -47.57
C SER A 532 -19.53 13.41 -48.26
N ALA A 533 -20.66 12.82 -48.66
CA ALA A 533 -20.82 11.69 -49.57
C ALA A 533 -20.55 10.28 -49.04
N ALA A 534 -21.19 9.90 -47.92
CA ALA A 534 -21.74 8.54 -47.86
C ALA A 534 -23.14 8.58 -48.50
N PRO A 535 -23.47 7.71 -49.47
CA PRO A 535 -24.84 7.58 -49.94
C PRO A 535 -25.76 7.27 -48.75
N GLU A 536 -27.01 7.77 -48.77
CA GLU A 536 -28.03 7.68 -47.70
C GLU A 536 -28.41 6.25 -47.26
N THR A 537 -27.62 5.24 -47.60
CA THR A 537 -27.89 3.82 -47.35
C THR A 537 -26.89 3.13 -46.41
N GLU A 538 -25.81 3.78 -45.97
CA GLU A 538 -24.92 3.20 -44.96
C GLU A 538 -25.32 3.63 -43.53
N LYS A 539 -25.97 2.70 -42.82
CA LYS A 539 -26.35 2.80 -41.41
C LYS A 539 -25.11 2.80 -40.50
N SER A 540 -24.37 3.90 -40.43
CA SER A 540 -23.45 4.14 -39.30
C SER A 540 -24.19 4.93 -38.23
N VAL A 541 -24.38 4.34 -37.05
CA VAL A 541 -24.98 4.99 -35.86
C VAL A 541 -23.99 5.99 -35.22
N TYR A 542 -22.78 6.11 -35.75
CA TYR A 542 -21.71 6.91 -35.16
C TYR A 542 -21.54 8.23 -35.91
N THR A 543 -21.97 9.32 -35.30
CA THR A 543 -21.51 10.67 -35.65
C THR A 543 -20.01 10.75 -35.38
N THR A 544 -19.26 11.26 -36.35
CA THR A 544 -17.83 11.56 -36.19
C THR A 544 -17.60 12.40 -34.93
N PRO A 545 -16.82 11.94 -33.93
CA PRO A 545 -16.71 12.64 -32.65
C PRO A 545 -15.84 13.90 -32.78
N HIS A 546 -16.32 14.98 -32.18
CA HIS A 546 -15.60 16.25 -32.06
C HIS A 546 -15.54 16.61 -30.57
N ALA A 547 -14.34 16.86 -30.07
CA ALA A 547 -14.13 17.20 -28.66
C ALA A 547 -13.26 18.45 -28.52
N GLU A 548 -13.49 19.18 -27.45
CA GLU A 548 -12.69 20.33 -27.02
C GLU A 548 -12.01 19.99 -25.69
N LEU A 549 -10.74 20.37 -25.58
CA LEU A 549 -9.96 20.28 -24.35
C LEU A 549 -9.31 21.64 -24.10
N ARG A 550 -9.49 22.19 -22.91
CA ARG A 550 -8.83 23.41 -22.47
C ARG A 550 -7.83 23.04 -21.39
N VAL A 551 -6.57 23.37 -21.60
CA VAL A 551 -5.51 23.16 -20.62
C VAL A 551 -5.47 24.39 -19.73
N LEU A 552 -5.76 24.21 -18.45
CA LEU A 552 -5.75 25.29 -17.46
C LEU A 552 -4.41 25.35 -16.72
N ASN A 553 -3.68 24.23 -16.66
CA ASN A 553 -2.38 24.13 -16.02
C ASN A 553 -1.42 23.26 -16.84
N ASP A 554 -0.22 23.78 -17.10
CA ASP A 554 0.83 23.11 -17.87
C ASP A 554 1.28 21.76 -17.29
N LEU A 555 1.07 21.53 -15.99
CA LEU A 555 1.30 20.23 -15.32
C LEU A 555 0.60 19.06 -16.03
N PHE A 556 -0.54 19.34 -16.68
CA PHE A 556 -1.29 18.39 -17.49
C PHE A 556 -0.40 17.65 -18.51
N TRP A 557 0.42 18.39 -19.26
CA TRP A 557 1.22 17.83 -20.34
C TRP A 557 2.25 16.81 -19.82
N VAL A 558 2.81 17.09 -18.65
CA VAL A 558 3.77 16.22 -17.99
C VAL A 558 3.07 14.98 -17.40
N ARG A 559 1.92 15.15 -16.74
CA ARG A 559 1.13 14.01 -16.22
C ARG A 559 0.68 13.08 -17.34
N LEU A 560 0.17 13.63 -18.44
CA LEU A 560 -0.28 12.87 -19.59
C LEU A 560 0.87 12.11 -20.26
N ALA A 561 2.06 12.70 -20.38
CA ALA A 561 3.22 12.03 -20.97
C ALA A 561 3.75 10.86 -20.13
N ILE A 562 3.64 10.94 -18.80
CA ILE A 562 4.22 9.96 -17.88
C ILE A 562 3.21 8.87 -17.51
N PHE A 563 1.98 9.27 -17.21
CA PHE A 563 0.94 8.39 -16.67
C PHE A 563 -0.17 8.10 -17.68
N ALA A 564 -0.03 8.55 -18.93
CA ALA A 564 -0.97 8.29 -20.02
C ALA A 564 -2.43 8.58 -19.63
N ASP A 565 -3.32 7.62 -19.77
CA ASP A 565 -4.74 7.71 -19.44
C ASP A 565 -5.01 8.02 -17.96
N MET A 566 -4.23 7.45 -17.05
CA MET A 566 -4.26 7.81 -15.62
C MET A 566 -3.86 9.28 -15.41
N GLY A 567 -2.85 9.75 -16.14
CA GLY A 567 -2.41 11.13 -16.11
C GLY A 567 -3.52 12.11 -16.53
N PHE A 568 -4.28 11.76 -17.57
CA PHE A 568 -5.46 12.54 -17.97
C PHE A 568 -6.54 12.54 -16.88
N ALA A 569 -6.85 11.37 -16.29
CA ALA A 569 -7.88 11.24 -15.27
C ALA A 569 -7.59 12.12 -14.04
N GLU A 570 -6.36 12.04 -13.52
CA GLU A 570 -5.93 12.86 -12.38
C GLU A 570 -5.92 14.36 -12.73
N SER A 571 -5.42 14.73 -13.90
CA SER A 571 -5.43 16.13 -14.36
C SER A 571 -6.86 16.68 -14.46
N TYR A 572 -7.80 15.86 -14.94
CA TYR A 572 -9.20 16.24 -14.97
C TYR A 572 -9.76 16.38 -13.55
N MET A 573 -9.56 15.41 -12.65
CA MET A 573 -10.06 15.48 -11.28
C MET A 573 -9.55 16.72 -10.52
N LEU A 574 -8.28 17.10 -10.74
CA LEU A 574 -7.62 18.23 -10.07
C LEU A 574 -7.93 19.59 -10.69
N GLY A 575 -8.71 19.65 -11.77
CA GLY A 575 -9.02 20.90 -12.45
C GLY A 575 -7.86 21.46 -13.29
N GLU A 576 -6.85 20.65 -13.63
CA GLU A 576 -5.75 21.06 -14.50
C GLU A 576 -6.19 21.17 -15.98
N VAL A 577 -7.29 20.49 -16.35
CA VAL A 577 -7.93 20.58 -17.67
C VAL A 577 -9.44 20.69 -17.57
N GLU A 578 -10.05 21.30 -18.57
CA GLU A 578 -11.50 21.31 -18.78
C GLU A 578 -11.85 20.65 -20.10
N CYS A 579 -12.89 19.82 -20.08
CA CYS A 579 -13.42 19.17 -21.26
C CYS A 579 -14.95 19.26 -21.24
N PRO A 580 -15.58 20.08 -22.10
CA PRO A 580 -17.03 20.29 -22.09
C PRO A 580 -17.84 19.01 -22.39
N ASP A 581 -17.28 18.10 -23.18
CA ASP A 581 -17.89 16.81 -23.50
C ASP A 581 -16.85 15.69 -23.38
N LEU A 582 -16.66 15.22 -22.14
CA LEU A 582 -15.78 14.07 -21.84
C LEU A 582 -16.18 12.81 -22.62
N THR A 583 -17.48 12.60 -22.85
CA THR A 583 -17.95 11.41 -23.58
C THR A 583 -17.48 11.46 -25.04
N ALA A 584 -17.59 12.62 -25.70
CA ALA A 584 -17.05 12.82 -27.04
C ALA A 584 -15.52 12.72 -27.06
N PHE A 585 -14.84 13.26 -26.04
CA PHE A 585 -13.39 13.14 -25.90
C PHE A 585 -12.96 11.66 -25.91
N PHE A 586 -13.49 10.82 -25.03
CA PHE A 586 -13.14 9.40 -25.01
C PHE A 586 -13.50 8.68 -26.31
N LYS A 587 -14.62 9.02 -26.95
CA LYS A 587 -14.99 8.46 -28.26
C LYS A 587 -13.96 8.74 -29.35
N VAL A 588 -13.34 9.93 -29.36
CA VAL A 588 -12.21 10.23 -30.28
C VAL A 588 -11.08 9.22 -30.05
N PHE A 589 -10.63 9.02 -28.82
CA PHE A 589 -9.53 8.10 -28.53
C PHE A 589 -9.85 6.64 -28.80
N ILE A 590 -11.07 6.19 -28.45
CA ILE A 590 -11.52 4.82 -28.70
C ILE A 590 -11.52 4.53 -30.21
N THR A 591 -12.06 5.46 -31.02
CA THR A 591 -12.15 5.30 -32.48
C THR A 591 -10.77 5.34 -33.14
N ASN A 592 -9.80 6.05 -32.55
CA ASN A 592 -8.44 6.19 -33.08
C ASN A 592 -7.41 5.27 -32.43
N ARG A 593 -7.83 4.30 -31.60
CA ARG A 593 -6.92 3.45 -30.82
C ARG A 593 -5.78 2.86 -31.64
N ASN A 594 -6.07 2.32 -32.83
CA ASN A 594 -5.06 1.68 -33.68
C ASN A 594 -4.04 2.67 -34.27
N TYR A 595 -4.42 3.93 -34.48
CA TYR A 595 -3.53 4.97 -34.98
C TYR A 595 -2.63 5.53 -33.88
N LEU A 596 -3.12 5.53 -32.64
CA LEU A 596 -2.41 6.02 -31.47
C LEU A 596 -1.59 4.93 -30.74
N ALA A 597 -1.86 3.65 -31.02
CA ALA A 597 -1.23 2.49 -30.38
C ALA A 597 0.28 2.34 -30.67
N ASN A 598 0.80 2.90 -31.77
CA ASN A 598 2.24 2.90 -32.07
C ASN A 598 3.03 4.03 -31.37
N GLY A 599 2.36 4.86 -30.56
CA GLY A 599 2.98 5.94 -29.79
C GLY A 599 3.66 5.49 -28.49
N THR A 600 3.48 4.23 -28.06
CA THR A 600 4.02 3.70 -26.81
C THR A 600 5.53 3.39 -26.85
N THR A 601 6.17 3.49 -28.01
CA THR A 601 7.57 3.10 -28.19
C THR A 601 8.58 4.20 -27.80
N PHE A 602 8.13 5.43 -27.52
CA PHE A 602 9.04 6.58 -27.31
C PHE A 602 9.27 7.00 -25.85
N THR A 603 8.58 6.42 -24.86
CA THR A 603 8.66 6.90 -23.45
C THR A 603 8.98 5.84 -22.39
N SER A 604 9.16 4.56 -22.74
CA SER A 604 9.26 3.48 -21.74
C SER A 604 10.56 3.47 -20.90
N THR A 605 11.65 4.08 -21.36
CA THR A 605 12.93 4.14 -20.62
C THR A 605 13.16 5.46 -19.86
N LEU A 606 12.41 6.52 -20.18
CA LEU A 606 12.54 7.85 -19.55
C LEU A 606 11.45 8.12 -18.51
N SER A 607 10.29 7.45 -18.60
CA SER A 607 9.13 7.67 -17.74
C SER A 607 9.38 7.35 -16.27
N GLY A 608 10.20 6.34 -15.93
CA GLY A 608 10.38 5.90 -14.54
C GLY A 608 11.02 6.94 -13.61
N LYS A 609 12.05 7.66 -14.09
CA LYS A 609 12.76 8.69 -13.29
C LYS A 609 11.94 9.98 -13.16
N ILE A 610 11.22 10.34 -14.22
CA ILE A 610 10.40 11.55 -14.26
C ILE A 610 9.08 11.34 -13.49
N ALA A 611 8.50 10.14 -13.55
CA ALA A 611 7.36 9.73 -12.72
C ALA A 611 7.62 9.88 -11.24
N GLY A 612 8.80 9.46 -10.77
CA GLY A 612 9.22 9.63 -9.38
C GLY A 612 9.30 11.09 -8.97
N PHE A 613 9.84 11.95 -9.84
CA PHE A 613 9.96 13.39 -9.60
C PHE A 613 8.59 14.08 -9.53
N VAL A 614 7.69 13.81 -10.50
CA VAL A 614 6.34 14.41 -10.55
C VAL A 614 5.44 13.92 -9.42
N ARG A 615 5.62 12.68 -8.95
CA ARG A 615 4.90 12.15 -7.77
C ARG A 615 5.43 12.72 -6.46
N SER A 616 6.72 13.03 -6.37
CA SER A 616 7.34 13.61 -5.17
C SER A 616 6.98 15.08 -4.94
N THR A 617 6.69 15.83 -6.00
CA THR A 617 6.30 17.25 -5.93
C THR A 617 4.79 17.47 -5.67
N ASN A 618 3.99 16.39 -5.63
CA ASN A 618 2.52 16.41 -5.61
C ASN A 618 1.90 15.65 -4.41
N THR A 619 2.57 15.61 -3.26
CA THR A 619 2.11 14.86 -2.08
C THR A 619 0.73 15.29 -1.56
N LEU A 620 0.43 16.58 -1.55
CA LEU A 620 -0.89 17.14 -1.22
C LEU A 620 -1.97 16.77 -2.26
N THR A 621 -1.59 16.80 -3.54
CA THR A 621 -2.43 16.46 -4.67
C THR A 621 -2.82 14.98 -4.66
N ASN A 622 -1.89 14.08 -4.33
CA ASN A 622 -2.14 12.66 -4.19
C ASN A 622 -3.03 12.33 -2.98
N ALA A 623 -2.94 13.10 -1.89
CA ALA A 623 -3.86 12.98 -0.76
C ALA A 623 -5.31 13.33 -1.18
N ARG A 624 -5.50 14.39 -1.99
CA ARG A 624 -6.80 14.80 -2.54
C ARG A 624 -7.41 13.77 -3.50
N LEU A 625 -6.59 13.15 -4.35
CA LEU A 625 -7.04 12.12 -5.32
C LEU A 625 -7.55 10.83 -4.64
N ASN A 626 -7.11 10.52 -3.42
CA ASN A 626 -7.43 9.29 -2.70
C ASN A 626 -8.70 9.38 -1.81
N ILE A 627 -9.41 10.52 -1.81
CA ILE A 627 -10.60 10.72 -0.97
C ILE A 627 -11.82 10.03 -1.62
N SER A 628 -12.05 8.77 -1.27
CA SER A 628 -13.35 8.13 -0.98
C SER A 628 -13.29 6.62 -1.32
N ALA A 629 -13.54 5.77 -0.32
CA ALA A 629 -13.89 4.37 -0.54
C ALA A 629 -15.37 4.28 -0.93
N HIS A 630 -15.70 3.48 -1.96
CA HIS A 630 -17.00 3.57 -2.67
C HIS A 630 -18.20 2.89 -2.00
N TYR A 631 -18.01 2.18 -0.89
CA TYR A 631 -19.08 1.39 -0.27
C TYR A 631 -19.61 1.96 1.05
N ASP A 632 -18.97 3.00 1.60
CA ASP A 632 -19.45 3.74 2.78
C ASP A 632 -20.13 5.08 2.42
N ILE A 633 -20.35 5.36 1.13
CA ILE A 633 -20.96 6.60 0.66
C ILE A 633 -22.47 6.59 0.98
N SER A 634 -22.97 7.66 1.59
CA SER A 634 -24.36 7.77 2.05
C SER A 634 -25.43 7.43 0.99
N ASN A 635 -26.50 6.75 1.44
CA ASN A 635 -27.68 6.43 0.62
C ASN A 635 -28.30 7.69 -0.02
N ASP A 636 -28.20 8.84 0.63
CA ASP A 636 -28.71 10.13 0.15
C ASP A 636 -28.02 10.59 -1.13
N MET A 637 -26.72 10.30 -1.28
CA MET A 637 -26.01 10.57 -2.52
C MET A 637 -26.53 9.70 -3.67
N PHE A 638 -26.66 8.39 -3.46
CA PHE A 638 -27.20 7.49 -4.49
C PHE A 638 -28.62 7.88 -4.89
N ALA A 639 -29.47 8.21 -3.92
CA ALA A 639 -30.83 8.69 -4.16
C ALA A 639 -30.88 10.00 -4.97
N ALA A 640 -29.80 10.78 -5.01
CA ALA A 640 -29.75 12.01 -5.78
C ALA A 640 -29.63 11.80 -7.30
N PHE A 641 -29.22 10.62 -7.77
CA PHE A 641 -29.07 10.36 -9.21
C PHE A 641 -29.70 9.05 -9.71
N LEU A 642 -30.04 8.12 -8.82
CA LEU A 642 -30.80 6.91 -9.18
C LEU A 642 -32.29 7.22 -9.36
N SER A 643 -33.01 6.30 -9.98
CA SER A 643 -34.48 6.29 -9.96
C SER A 643 -35.03 5.98 -8.55
N PRO A 644 -36.31 6.28 -8.26
CA PRO A 644 -36.91 6.06 -6.93
C PRO A 644 -36.80 4.62 -6.40
N ASP A 645 -36.69 3.64 -7.30
CA ASP A 645 -36.45 2.25 -6.95
C ASP A 645 -35.02 1.97 -6.44
N MET A 646 -34.10 2.96 -6.49
CA MET A 646 -32.68 2.88 -6.14
C MET A 646 -31.92 1.76 -6.86
N THR A 647 -32.31 1.40 -8.09
CA THR A 647 -31.59 0.37 -8.83
C THR A 647 -30.32 0.95 -9.44
N TYR A 648 -29.15 0.54 -8.93
CA TYR A 648 -27.83 0.89 -9.47
C TYR A 648 -27.27 -0.23 -10.34
N SER A 649 -27.88 -0.43 -11.50
CA SER A 649 -27.47 -1.40 -12.53
C SER A 649 -28.02 -0.98 -13.89
N CYS A 650 -27.67 -1.68 -14.97
CA CYS A 650 -28.26 -1.46 -16.29
C CYS A 650 -29.78 -1.70 -16.30
N PRO A 651 -30.57 -0.80 -16.89
CA PRO A 651 -31.96 -1.03 -17.27
C PRO A 651 -32.08 -1.57 -18.71
N ILE A 652 -33.31 -1.89 -19.13
CA ILE A 652 -33.63 -2.20 -20.54
C ILE A 652 -34.58 -1.13 -21.05
N TRP A 653 -34.12 -0.32 -22.00
CA TRP A 653 -34.91 0.74 -22.66
C TRP A 653 -35.79 0.20 -23.79
N LEU A 654 -36.92 0.85 -24.03
CA LEU A 654 -37.75 0.60 -25.22
C LEU A 654 -36.96 0.85 -26.51
N PRO A 655 -37.18 0.03 -27.56
CA PRO A 655 -36.64 0.29 -28.88
C PRO A 655 -37.03 1.67 -29.40
N LYS A 656 -36.15 2.32 -30.17
CA LYS A 656 -36.45 3.64 -30.76
C LYS A 656 -37.70 3.66 -31.65
N THR A 657 -38.10 2.50 -32.16
CA THR A 657 -39.30 2.31 -32.98
C THR A 657 -40.59 2.36 -32.16
N ASP A 658 -40.50 2.20 -30.84
CA ASP A 658 -41.65 2.30 -29.94
C ASP A 658 -42.00 3.79 -29.71
N PRO A 659 -43.26 4.21 -29.95
CA PRO A 659 -43.69 5.60 -29.75
C PRO A 659 -43.43 6.13 -28.32
N ALA A 660 -43.46 5.26 -27.31
CA ALA A 660 -43.24 5.64 -25.91
C ALA A 660 -41.75 5.81 -25.54
N SER A 661 -40.81 5.36 -26.37
CA SER A 661 -39.36 5.37 -26.09
C SER A 661 -38.81 6.77 -25.77
N SER A 662 -39.39 7.83 -26.35
CA SER A 662 -38.95 9.21 -26.13
C SER A 662 -39.33 9.79 -24.76
N GLN A 663 -40.41 9.27 -24.15
CA GLN A 663 -40.94 9.74 -22.86
C GLN A 663 -40.63 8.78 -21.71
N GLU A 664 -39.99 7.65 -22.02
CA GLU A 664 -39.68 6.63 -21.04
C GLU A 664 -38.71 7.12 -19.97
N THR A 665 -39.10 6.91 -18.71
CA THR A 665 -38.28 7.23 -17.53
C THR A 665 -37.26 6.12 -17.24
N LEU A 666 -36.20 6.48 -16.49
CA LEU A 666 -35.22 5.49 -16.01
C LEU A 666 -35.89 4.40 -15.17
N GLU A 667 -36.82 4.77 -14.28
CA GLU A 667 -37.54 3.83 -13.43
C GLU A 667 -38.35 2.81 -14.25
N GLN A 668 -39.04 3.25 -15.31
CA GLN A 668 -39.76 2.35 -16.21
C GLN A 668 -38.82 1.36 -16.91
N ALA A 669 -37.64 1.82 -17.31
CA ALA A 669 -36.61 0.99 -17.91
C ALA A 669 -35.98 0.00 -16.91
N GLN A 670 -35.79 0.40 -15.65
CA GLN A 670 -35.34 -0.50 -14.58
C GLN A 670 -36.40 -1.55 -14.27
N HIS A 671 -37.66 -1.14 -14.11
CA HIS A 671 -38.78 -2.05 -13.89
C HIS A 671 -38.86 -3.10 -15.00
N ARG A 672 -38.70 -2.71 -16.27
CA ARG A 672 -38.65 -3.66 -17.39
C ARG A 672 -37.51 -4.66 -17.26
N LYS A 673 -36.32 -4.21 -16.88
CA LYS A 673 -35.18 -5.10 -16.64
C LYS A 673 -35.48 -6.08 -15.52
N LEU A 674 -36.02 -5.60 -14.40
CA LEU A 674 -36.35 -6.48 -13.27
C LEU A 674 -37.44 -7.49 -13.65
N THR A 675 -38.48 -7.08 -14.37
CA THR A 675 -39.48 -8.00 -14.91
C THR A 675 -38.86 -9.01 -15.89
N ARG A 676 -37.86 -8.63 -16.70
CA ARG A 676 -37.12 -9.59 -17.54
C ARG A 676 -36.46 -10.68 -16.71
N PHE A 677 -35.92 -10.37 -15.54
CA PHE A 677 -35.37 -11.37 -14.62
C PHE A 677 -36.43 -12.34 -14.07
N LEU A 678 -37.61 -11.83 -13.70
CA LEU A 678 -38.75 -12.67 -13.28
C LEU A 678 -39.17 -13.62 -14.39
N THR A 679 -39.29 -13.11 -15.62
CA THR A 679 -39.66 -13.90 -16.80
C THR A 679 -38.59 -14.95 -17.12
N ASN A 680 -37.32 -14.57 -17.22
CA ASN A 680 -36.24 -15.50 -17.55
C ASN A 680 -36.05 -16.59 -16.49
N ALA A 681 -36.29 -16.27 -15.21
CA ALA A 681 -36.24 -17.27 -14.14
C ALA A 681 -37.52 -18.11 -14.04
N HIS A 682 -38.60 -17.75 -14.74
CA HIS A 682 -39.93 -18.37 -14.61
C HIS A 682 -40.40 -18.46 -13.15
N ILE A 683 -40.31 -17.34 -12.42
CA ILE A 683 -40.64 -17.30 -10.98
C ILE A 683 -42.14 -17.52 -10.75
N LYS A 684 -42.47 -18.48 -9.88
CA LYS A 684 -43.85 -18.84 -9.50
C LYS A 684 -44.17 -18.43 -8.06
N PRO A 685 -45.46 -18.33 -7.68
CA PRO A 685 -45.86 -18.01 -6.31
C PRO A 685 -45.34 -18.99 -5.25
N SER A 686 -45.09 -20.24 -5.62
CA SER A 686 -44.58 -21.29 -4.73
C SER A 686 -43.08 -21.22 -4.48
N ASP A 687 -42.34 -20.42 -5.25
CA ASP A 687 -40.89 -20.50 -5.30
C ASP A 687 -40.23 -19.80 -4.11
N HIS A 688 -39.10 -20.35 -3.67
CA HIS A 688 -38.15 -19.67 -2.81
C HIS A 688 -36.94 -19.22 -3.64
N VAL A 689 -36.81 -17.91 -3.81
CA VAL A 689 -35.79 -17.25 -4.62
C VAL A 689 -34.64 -16.79 -3.74
N LEU A 690 -33.41 -17.08 -4.15
CA LEU A 690 -32.20 -16.46 -3.61
C LEU A 690 -31.80 -15.28 -4.49
N GLU A 691 -31.68 -14.11 -3.89
CA GLU A 691 -31.05 -12.93 -4.51
C GLU A 691 -29.65 -12.75 -3.91
N ILE A 692 -28.62 -12.76 -4.75
CA ILE A 692 -27.24 -12.45 -4.36
C ILE A 692 -26.95 -11.03 -4.81
N GLY A 693 -26.77 -10.12 -3.85
CA GLY A 693 -26.65 -8.68 -4.09
C GLY A 693 -27.99 -7.96 -3.93
N THR A 694 -28.37 -7.64 -2.69
CA THR A 694 -29.65 -6.97 -2.36
C THR A 694 -29.82 -5.61 -3.03
N GLY A 695 -28.72 -4.88 -3.26
CA GLY A 695 -28.78 -3.45 -3.53
C GLY A 695 -29.61 -2.76 -2.45
N TRP A 696 -30.73 -2.14 -2.84
CA TRP A 696 -31.70 -1.55 -1.92
C TRP A 696 -33.09 -2.20 -1.99
N GLY A 697 -33.14 -3.47 -2.41
CA GLY A 697 -34.34 -4.33 -2.37
C GLY A 697 -35.29 -4.22 -3.56
N SER A 698 -34.91 -3.53 -4.65
CA SER A 698 -35.81 -3.30 -5.80
C SER A 698 -36.29 -4.59 -6.48
N PHE A 699 -35.39 -5.54 -6.71
CA PHE A 699 -35.75 -6.83 -7.28
C PHE A 699 -36.61 -7.66 -6.31
N ALA A 700 -36.18 -7.81 -5.05
CA ALA A 700 -36.94 -8.60 -4.07
C ALA A 700 -38.38 -8.08 -3.89
N ILE A 701 -38.56 -6.76 -3.79
CA ILE A 701 -39.87 -6.13 -3.68
C ILE A 701 -40.70 -6.45 -4.93
N LEU A 702 -40.14 -6.26 -6.13
CA LEU A 702 -40.89 -6.51 -7.38
C LEU A 702 -41.25 -8.00 -7.55
N ALA A 703 -40.32 -8.90 -7.25
CA ALA A 703 -40.52 -10.35 -7.35
C ALA A 703 -41.71 -10.80 -6.51
N VAL A 704 -41.77 -10.39 -5.24
CA VAL A 704 -42.87 -10.74 -4.35
C VAL A 704 -44.17 -10.04 -4.76
N GLN A 705 -44.13 -8.78 -5.18
CA GLN A 705 -45.34 -8.05 -5.62
C GLN A 705 -46.00 -8.67 -6.86
N GLN A 706 -45.20 -9.11 -7.83
CA GLN A 706 -45.73 -9.64 -9.10
C GLN A 706 -46.10 -11.12 -9.03
N THR A 707 -45.40 -11.90 -8.21
CA THR A 707 -45.56 -13.37 -8.21
C THR A 707 -46.05 -13.94 -6.88
N GLY A 708 -45.87 -13.25 -5.76
CA GLY A 708 -46.15 -13.77 -4.42
C GLY A 708 -45.13 -14.78 -3.89
N CYS A 709 -43.99 -14.95 -4.57
CA CYS A 709 -42.91 -15.84 -4.13
C CYS A 709 -42.29 -15.41 -2.79
N ARG A 710 -41.37 -16.22 -2.27
CA ARG A 710 -40.53 -15.85 -1.12
C ARG A 710 -39.12 -15.52 -1.58
N VAL A 711 -38.51 -14.47 -1.03
CA VAL A 711 -37.15 -14.06 -1.38
C VAL A 711 -36.25 -14.08 -0.15
N THR A 712 -35.08 -14.70 -0.26
CA THR A 712 -33.93 -14.47 0.64
C THR A 712 -32.89 -13.69 -0.14
N SER A 713 -32.54 -12.51 0.35
CA SER A 713 -31.61 -11.59 -0.30
C SER A 713 -30.34 -11.42 0.53
N LEU A 714 -29.18 -11.37 -0.12
CA LEU A 714 -27.87 -11.26 0.52
C LEU A 714 -27.17 -9.94 0.18
N THR A 715 -26.59 -9.28 1.18
CA THR A 715 -25.68 -8.15 0.99
C THR A 715 -24.50 -8.20 1.97
N LEU A 716 -23.43 -7.49 1.65
CA LEU A 716 -22.28 -7.24 2.52
C LEU A 716 -22.28 -5.83 3.12
N SER A 717 -23.18 -4.93 2.69
CA SER A 717 -23.30 -3.57 3.24
C SER A 717 -24.43 -3.49 4.27
N ALA A 718 -24.10 -2.96 5.45
CA ALA A 718 -25.07 -2.74 6.52
C ALA A 718 -26.06 -1.62 6.16
N GLU A 719 -25.61 -0.61 5.44
CA GLU A 719 -26.35 0.56 4.97
C GLU A 719 -27.40 0.16 3.92
N GLN A 720 -27.00 -0.69 2.97
CA GLN A 720 -27.90 -1.29 1.98
C GLN A 720 -28.94 -2.17 2.65
N LYS A 721 -28.52 -3.03 3.58
CA LYS A 721 -29.45 -3.87 4.35
C LYS A 721 -30.49 -3.02 5.07
N LEU A 722 -30.06 -2.00 5.80
CA LEU A 722 -30.94 -1.15 6.59
C LEU A 722 -32.00 -0.47 5.72
N LEU A 723 -31.59 0.17 4.62
CA LEU A 723 -32.54 0.85 3.74
C LEU A 723 -33.42 -0.13 2.95
N ALA A 724 -32.88 -1.28 2.54
CA ALA A 724 -33.68 -2.34 1.91
C ALA A 724 -34.78 -2.83 2.85
N GLU A 725 -34.46 -3.15 4.11
CA GLU A 725 -35.43 -3.59 5.12
C GLU A 725 -36.51 -2.54 5.38
N GLN A 726 -36.14 -1.26 5.46
CA GLN A 726 -37.10 -0.15 5.59
C GLN A 726 -38.07 -0.08 4.40
N ARG A 727 -37.56 -0.22 3.17
CA ARG A 727 -38.37 -0.19 1.96
C ARG A 727 -39.27 -1.41 1.82
N ILE A 728 -38.77 -2.59 2.19
CA ILE A 728 -39.54 -3.84 2.25
C ILE A 728 -40.68 -3.72 3.27
N ALA A 729 -40.41 -3.17 4.45
CA ALA A 729 -41.42 -2.92 5.47
C ALA A 729 -42.47 -1.90 5.01
N ALA A 730 -42.04 -0.81 4.38
CA ALA A 730 -42.94 0.19 3.80
C ALA A 730 -43.84 -0.38 2.69
N ALA A 731 -43.35 -1.38 1.94
CA ALA A 731 -44.14 -2.10 0.95
C ALA A 731 -45.07 -3.18 1.56
N GLY A 732 -44.94 -3.46 2.87
CA GLY A 732 -45.75 -4.46 3.57
C GLY A 732 -45.36 -5.92 3.26
N LEU A 733 -44.09 -6.19 2.93
CA LEU A 733 -43.63 -7.49 2.41
C LEU A 733 -42.64 -8.23 3.33
N SER A 734 -42.50 -7.79 4.58
CA SER A 734 -41.52 -8.34 5.53
C SER A 734 -41.75 -9.82 5.90
N ASP A 735 -42.95 -10.36 5.66
CA ASP A 735 -43.27 -11.78 5.86
C ASP A 735 -42.77 -12.68 4.72
N ARG A 736 -42.45 -12.09 3.56
CA ARG A 736 -42.03 -12.79 2.33
C ARG A 736 -40.60 -12.51 1.91
N ILE A 737 -39.99 -11.44 2.41
CA ILE A 737 -38.62 -11.05 2.05
C ILE A 737 -37.74 -11.03 3.29
N THR A 738 -36.63 -11.76 3.25
CA THR A 738 -35.61 -11.75 4.30
C THR A 738 -34.29 -11.23 3.72
N VAL A 739 -33.69 -10.22 4.35
CA VAL A 739 -32.38 -9.68 3.96
C VAL A 739 -31.32 -10.12 4.96
N LEU A 740 -30.25 -10.75 4.48
CA LEU A 740 -29.14 -11.25 5.30
C LEU A 740 -27.87 -10.45 5.01
N LEU A 741 -27.21 -10.00 6.08
CA LEU A 741 -25.85 -9.43 5.99
C LEU A 741 -24.86 -10.60 6.03
N THR A 742 -24.63 -11.23 4.88
CA THR A 742 -23.92 -12.51 4.80
C THR A 742 -23.36 -12.71 3.40
N ASP A 743 -22.15 -13.29 3.34
CA ASP A 743 -21.54 -13.71 2.08
C ASP A 743 -22.19 -15.00 1.56
N TYR A 744 -22.46 -15.07 0.24
CA TYR A 744 -23.10 -16.25 -0.37
C TYR A 744 -22.33 -17.55 -0.14
N ARG A 745 -21.00 -17.49 0.04
CA ARG A 745 -20.13 -18.65 0.34
C ARG A 745 -20.37 -19.24 1.73
N ALA A 746 -20.95 -18.45 2.64
CA ALA A 746 -21.25 -18.89 3.99
C ALA A 746 -22.63 -19.57 4.12
N LEU A 747 -23.45 -19.56 3.06
CA LEU A 747 -24.71 -20.29 3.07
C LEU A 747 -24.43 -21.81 3.09
N PRO A 748 -25.01 -22.57 4.02
CA PRO A 748 -24.80 -24.00 4.08
C PRO A 748 -25.41 -24.67 2.84
N PRO A 749 -24.75 -25.68 2.25
CA PRO A 749 -25.36 -26.47 1.19
C PRO A 749 -26.58 -27.19 1.77
N GLY A 750 -27.74 -27.05 1.11
CA GLY A 750 -28.96 -27.76 1.50
C GLY A 750 -28.70 -29.26 1.52
N ARG A 751 -29.02 -29.94 2.63
CA ARG A 751 -28.76 -31.39 2.79
C ARG A 751 -29.76 -32.22 1.99
N THR A 752 -30.94 -31.65 1.75
CA THR A 752 -31.98 -32.18 0.88
C THR A 752 -32.37 -31.14 -0.15
N ASP A 753 -32.94 -31.56 -1.27
CA ASP A 753 -33.35 -30.63 -2.33
C ASP A 753 -34.46 -29.67 -1.88
N ARG A 754 -35.25 -30.04 -0.86
CA ARG A 754 -36.28 -29.17 -0.27
C ARG A 754 -35.71 -27.98 0.50
N GLU A 755 -34.45 -28.05 0.93
CA GLU A 755 -33.76 -26.97 1.66
C GLU A 755 -33.01 -26.01 0.73
N LYS A 756 -32.99 -26.30 -0.58
CA LYS A 756 -32.38 -25.47 -1.62
C LYS A 756 -33.37 -24.47 -2.21
N PHE A 757 -32.84 -23.50 -2.95
CA PHE A 757 -33.63 -22.47 -3.60
C PHE A 757 -34.13 -22.95 -4.96
N ASP A 758 -35.38 -22.60 -5.29
CA ASP A 758 -35.98 -22.87 -6.59
C ASP A 758 -35.29 -22.07 -7.68
N LYS A 759 -35.02 -20.79 -7.39
CA LYS A 759 -34.43 -19.83 -8.33
C LYS A 759 -33.30 -19.04 -7.70
N VAL A 760 -32.30 -18.68 -8.49
CA VAL A 760 -31.22 -17.76 -8.06
C VAL A 760 -31.17 -16.56 -9.00
N VAL A 761 -31.07 -15.35 -8.45
CA VAL A 761 -30.87 -14.13 -9.20
C VAL A 761 -29.67 -13.38 -8.65
N SER A 762 -28.83 -12.87 -9.55
CA SER A 762 -27.66 -12.07 -9.19
C SER A 762 -27.38 -11.00 -10.23
N ILE A 763 -27.52 -9.73 -9.84
CA ILE A 763 -27.46 -8.58 -10.76
C ILE A 763 -26.19 -7.78 -10.46
N GLU A 764 -25.28 -7.68 -11.44
CA GLU A 764 -24.03 -6.90 -11.36
C GLU A 764 -23.19 -7.17 -10.10
N MET A 765 -23.10 -8.45 -9.74
CA MET A 765 -22.29 -8.95 -8.61
C MET A 765 -21.02 -9.67 -9.07
N LEU A 766 -21.01 -10.24 -10.27
CA LEU A 766 -19.91 -11.05 -10.80
C LEU A 766 -18.63 -10.22 -11.01
N GLU A 767 -18.80 -8.92 -11.18
CA GLU A 767 -17.75 -7.91 -11.30
C GLU A 767 -16.91 -7.79 -10.02
N ALA A 768 -17.51 -8.09 -8.87
CA ALA A 768 -16.86 -8.05 -7.56
C ALA A 768 -16.25 -9.40 -7.13
N VAL A 769 -16.46 -10.47 -7.90
CA VAL A 769 -16.00 -11.82 -7.54
C VAL A 769 -14.50 -11.98 -7.80
N GLY A 770 -13.98 -11.40 -8.88
CA GLY A 770 -12.59 -11.59 -9.32
C GLY A 770 -12.40 -12.84 -10.18
N ALA A 771 -11.46 -12.77 -11.13
CA ALA A 771 -11.24 -13.78 -12.16
C ALA A 771 -11.01 -15.21 -11.61
N GLU A 772 -10.26 -15.31 -10.52
CA GLU A 772 -9.85 -16.58 -9.91
C GLU A 772 -10.96 -17.29 -9.12
N TYR A 773 -12.06 -16.59 -8.81
CA TYR A 773 -13.16 -17.11 -8.00
C TYR A 773 -14.45 -17.35 -8.78
N LEU A 774 -14.50 -17.06 -10.08
CA LEU A 774 -15.70 -17.27 -10.91
C LEU A 774 -16.19 -18.73 -10.87
N ASP A 775 -15.28 -19.70 -10.95
CA ASP A 775 -15.61 -21.13 -10.81
C ASP A 775 -16.21 -21.46 -9.45
N THR A 776 -15.69 -20.83 -8.39
CA THR A 776 -16.19 -21.03 -7.02
C THR A 776 -17.57 -20.42 -6.85
N TYR A 777 -17.80 -19.24 -7.44
CA TYR A 777 -19.11 -18.60 -7.45
C TYR A 777 -20.17 -19.51 -8.07
N PHE A 778 -19.93 -20.03 -9.28
CA PHE A 778 -20.89 -20.93 -9.94
C PHE A 778 -21.02 -22.29 -9.25
N ARG A 779 -19.98 -22.75 -8.55
CA ARG A 779 -20.09 -23.92 -7.67
C ARG A 779 -21.04 -23.68 -6.50
N CYS A 780 -20.96 -22.51 -5.85
CA CYS A 780 -21.91 -22.14 -4.81
C CYS A 780 -23.34 -22.11 -5.35
N ILE A 781 -23.56 -21.51 -6.53
CA ILE A 781 -24.89 -21.51 -7.17
C ILE A 781 -25.38 -22.94 -7.40
N ASP A 782 -24.55 -23.79 -7.98
CA ASP A 782 -24.90 -25.19 -8.25
C ASP A 782 -25.26 -25.95 -6.96
N THR A 783 -24.62 -25.66 -5.83
CA THR A 783 -24.96 -26.30 -4.54
C THR A 783 -26.24 -25.77 -3.89
N LEU A 784 -26.57 -24.50 -4.13
CA LEU A 784 -27.70 -23.81 -3.52
C LEU A 784 -28.99 -23.93 -4.34
N LEU A 785 -28.89 -24.22 -5.63
CA LEU A 785 -30.02 -24.36 -6.55
C LEU A 785 -30.56 -25.80 -6.54
N LYS A 786 -31.89 -25.96 -6.52
CA LYS A 786 -32.55 -27.28 -6.64
C LYS A 786 -32.09 -28.05 -7.86
N SER A 787 -32.00 -29.38 -7.74
CA SER A 787 -31.59 -30.25 -8.85
C SER A 787 -32.67 -30.38 -9.91
N GLU A 788 -33.93 -30.35 -9.51
CA GLU A 788 -35.09 -30.39 -10.41
C GLU A 788 -35.65 -28.96 -10.57
N GLY A 789 -35.86 -28.52 -11.82
CA GLY A 789 -36.51 -27.24 -12.12
C GLY A 789 -35.75 -25.96 -11.74
N GLY A 790 -34.50 -26.11 -11.28
CA GLY A 790 -33.64 -25.01 -10.88
C GLY A 790 -33.28 -24.11 -12.05
N VAL A 791 -33.49 -22.79 -11.90
CA VAL A 791 -33.09 -21.77 -12.88
C VAL A 791 -32.35 -20.63 -12.19
N ALA A 792 -31.27 -20.16 -12.79
CA ALA A 792 -30.52 -19.00 -12.30
C ALA A 792 -30.33 -17.95 -13.39
N VAL A 793 -30.45 -16.67 -13.03
CA VAL A 793 -30.30 -15.54 -13.94
C VAL A 793 -29.28 -14.55 -13.40
N PHE A 794 -28.31 -14.19 -14.23
CA PHE A 794 -27.20 -13.30 -13.90
C PHE A 794 -27.20 -12.08 -14.80
N GLN A 795 -26.81 -10.92 -14.29
CA GLN A 795 -26.38 -9.79 -15.10
C GLN A 795 -24.93 -9.46 -14.78
N CYS A 796 -24.12 -9.23 -15.81
CA CYS A 796 -22.68 -8.99 -15.66
C CYS A 796 -22.18 -8.08 -16.78
N ILE A 797 -21.50 -7.01 -16.39
CA ILE A 797 -20.67 -6.21 -17.29
C ILE A 797 -19.52 -7.08 -17.77
N THR A 798 -19.29 -7.07 -19.08
CA THR A 798 -18.30 -7.91 -19.77
C THR A 798 -17.30 -7.08 -20.55
N MET A 799 -16.09 -7.62 -20.70
CA MET A 799 -15.07 -7.08 -21.59
C MET A 799 -15.03 -7.90 -22.88
N PRO A 800 -14.94 -7.29 -24.08
CA PRO A 800 -14.70 -8.03 -25.32
C PRO A 800 -13.37 -8.81 -25.26
N GLU A 801 -13.35 -10.02 -25.81
CA GLU A 801 -12.21 -10.95 -25.76
C GLU A 801 -10.91 -10.31 -26.27
N SER A 802 -11.00 -9.55 -27.38
CA SER A 802 -9.85 -8.87 -28.00
C SER A 802 -9.21 -7.79 -27.11
N ARG A 803 -9.87 -7.37 -26.03
CA ARG A 803 -9.40 -6.32 -25.11
C ARG A 803 -8.98 -6.87 -23.76
N TYR A 804 -9.37 -8.10 -23.45
CA TYR A 804 -9.29 -8.65 -22.10
C TYR A 804 -7.85 -8.71 -21.56
N GLU A 805 -6.88 -9.21 -22.33
CA GLU A 805 -5.49 -9.31 -21.84
C GLU A 805 -4.86 -7.94 -21.53
N GLY A 806 -5.15 -6.94 -22.37
CA GLY A 806 -4.73 -5.56 -22.11
C GLY A 806 -5.37 -4.99 -20.85
N TYR A 807 -6.68 -5.21 -20.69
CA TYR A 807 -7.43 -4.81 -19.50
C TYR A 807 -6.93 -5.47 -18.20
N ARG A 808 -6.69 -6.79 -18.23
CA ARG A 808 -6.30 -7.56 -17.05
C ARG A 808 -4.97 -7.08 -16.45
N THR A 809 -4.06 -6.64 -17.32
CA THR A 809 -2.70 -6.20 -16.95
C THR A 809 -2.58 -4.70 -16.68
N SER A 810 -3.61 -3.90 -16.97
CA SER A 810 -3.61 -2.44 -16.75
C SER A 810 -4.20 -2.03 -15.40
N ASP A 811 -3.62 -0.99 -14.80
CA ASP A 811 -4.15 -0.25 -13.64
C ASP A 811 -4.89 1.00 -14.15
N ASP A 812 -6.18 0.85 -14.47
CA ASP A 812 -7.01 1.91 -15.07
C ASP A 812 -7.75 2.75 -14.01
N PHE A 813 -8.35 3.86 -14.45
CA PHE A 813 -9.10 4.78 -13.57
C PHE A 813 -10.19 4.06 -12.75
N ILE A 814 -10.89 3.10 -13.35
CA ILE A 814 -12.00 2.39 -12.69
C ILE A 814 -11.45 1.55 -11.54
N ARG A 815 -10.44 0.72 -11.79
CA ARG A 815 -9.82 -0.15 -10.76
C ARG A 815 -9.06 0.64 -9.71
N ARG A 816 -8.56 1.82 -10.04
CA ARG A 816 -7.84 2.68 -9.09
C ARG A 816 -8.78 3.48 -8.19
N TYR A 817 -9.80 4.09 -8.77
CA TYR A 817 -10.57 5.14 -8.12
C TYR A 817 -12.05 4.86 -7.93
N ILE A 818 -12.66 3.86 -8.58
CA ILE A 818 -14.11 3.58 -8.51
C ILE A 818 -14.39 2.19 -7.94
N PHE A 819 -13.86 1.12 -8.57
CA PHE A 819 -14.06 -0.27 -8.16
C PHE A 819 -12.71 -0.99 -7.96
N PRO A 820 -11.99 -0.73 -6.85
CA PRO A 820 -10.77 -1.47 -6.51
C PRO A 820 -11.00 -2.97 -6.41
N GLY A 821 -10.21 -3.75 -7.15
CA GLY A 821 -10.37 -5.20 -7.23
C GLY A 821 -11.43 -5.68 -8.21
N GLY A 822 -12.20 -4.78 -8.85
CA GLY A 822 -13.21 -5.13 -9.83
C GLY A 822 -12.65 -5.86 -11.06
N HIS A 823 -13.42 -6.81 -11.57
CA HIS A 823 -13.05 -7.70 -12.67
C HIS A 823 -14.17 -7.84 -13.70
N LEU A 824 -13.92 -7.48 -14.95
CA LEU A 824 -14.88 -7.64 -16.05
C LEU A 824 -14.53 -8.90 -16.88
N PRO A 825 -15.23 -10.03 -16.69
CA PRO A 825 -14.96 -11.23 -17.46
C PRO A 825 -15.41 -11.06 -18.92
N THR A 826 -14.87 -11.89 -19.80
CA THR A 826 -15.44 -12.08 -21.15
C THR A 826 -16.67 -12.99 -21.08
N VAL A 827 -17.52 -12.97 -22.11
CA VAL A 827 -18.66 -13.91 -22.21
C VAL A 827 -18.17 -15.35 -22.22
N THR A 828 -17.07 -15.63 -22.93
CA THR A 828 -16.44 -16.95 -22.97
C THR A 828 -16.03 -17.43 -21.58
N GLN A 829 -15.37 -16.57 -20.79
CA GLN A 829 -14.97 -16.92 -19.43
C GLN A 829 -16.14 -17.15 -18.48
N LEU A 830 -17.23 -16.38 -18.62
CA LEU A 830 -18.45 -16.63 -17.84
C LEU A 830 -19.01 -18.03 -18.13
N LEU A 831 -19.09 -18.43 -19.39
CA LEU A 831 -19.57 -19.75 -19.78
C LEU A 831 -18.62 -20.88 -19.35
N ASP A 832 -17.32 -20.66 -19.48
CA ASP A 832 -16.31 -21.60 -18.99
C ASP A 832 -16.41 -21.80 -17.47
N ALA A 833 -16.65 -20.72 -16.72
CA ALA A 833 -16.81 -20.77 -15.27
C ALA A 833 -18.13 -21.43 -14.84
N VAL A 834 -19.24 -21.21 -15.57
CA VAL A 834 -20.50 -21.95 -15.37
C VAL A 834 -20.26 -23.45 -15.55
N ARG A 835 -19.59 -23.83 -16.64
CA ARG A 835 -19.26 -25.24 -16.93
C ARG A 835 -18.38 -25.82 -15.83
N ALA A 836 -17.29 -25.14 -15.48
CA ALA A 836 -16.32 -25.61 -14.49
C ALA A 836 -16.92 -25.70 -13.08
N GLY A 837 -17.66 -24.67 -12.66
CA GLY A 837 -18.30 -24.59 -11.35
C GLY A 837 -19.40 -25.62 -11.13
N SER A 838 -20.12 -26.01 -12.19
CA SER A 838 -21.22 -26.99 -12.14
C SER A 838 -20.82 -28.42 -12.51
N THR A 839 -19.54 -28.69 -12.77
CA THR A 839 -19.04 -30.05 -13.03
C THR A 839 -18.60 -30.70 -11.71
N PRO A 840 -19.22 -31.82 -11.27
CA PRO A 840 -18.87 -32.47 -10.00
C PRO A 840 -17.44 -33.01 -9.97
N SER A 841 -16.71 -32.77 -8.88
CA SER A 841 -15.37 -33.29 -8.67
C SER A 841 -15.37 -34.66 -7.96
N LYS A 842 -14.34 -35.48 -8.19
CA LYS A 842 -14.15 -36.80 -7.52
C LYS A 842 -14.08 -36.71 -5.99
N LYS A 843 -13.83 -35.52 -5.42
CA LYS A 843 -13.70 -35.31 -3.97
C LYS A 843 -15.02 -35.04 -3.24
N ASP A 844 -16.13 -34.84 -3.97
CA ASP A 844 -17.37 -34.33 -3.38
C ASP A 844 -18.35 -35.42 -2.89
N GLY A 845 -17.90 -36.67 -2.72
CA GLY A 845 -18.58 -37.68 -1.90
C GLY A 845 -19.75 -38.42 -2.55
N GLY A 846 -19.46 -39.43 -3.36
CA GLY A 846 -20.42 -40.45 -3.81
C GLY A 846 -19.71 -41.76 -4.16
N GLY A 847 -20.27 -42.89 -3.77
CA GLY A 847 -19.66 -44.22 -3.81
C GLY A 847 -19.18 -44.72 -5.19
N LYS A 848 -18.52 -45.88 -5.16
CA LYS A 848 -17.74 -46.51 -6.25
C LYS A 848 -18.51 -46.90 -7.53
N GLU A 849 -19.75 -46.48 -7.76
CA GLU A 849 -20.61 -47.12 -8.78
C GLU A 849 -21.01 -46.30 -10.01
N GLN A 850 -20.59 -45.04 -10.21
CA GLN A 850 -20.90 -44.35 -11.48
C GLN A 850 -19.68 -43.68 -12.10
N GLN A 851 -18.98 -44.44 -12.95
CA GLN A 851 -18.06 -43.92 -13.98
C GLN A 851 -18.81 -43.38 -15.21
N GLN A 852 -20.05 -42.91 -15.05
CA GLN A 852 -20.80 -42.27 -16.12
C GLN A 852 -20.57 -40.76 -16.04
N GLN A 853 -19.71 -40.29 -16.96
CA GLN A 853 -19.47 -38.91 -17.42
C GLN A 853 -19.79 -37.77 -16.42
N GLN A 854 -18.73 -37.15 -15.90
CA GLN A 854 -18.80 -35.89 -15.15
C GLN A 854 -19.25 -34.77 -16.10
N GLN A 855 -20.56 -34.59 -16.24
CA GLN A 855 -21.16 -33.52 -17.06
C GLN A 855 -21.47 -32.29 -16.19
N PRO A 856 -21.38 -31.07 -16.75
CA PRO A 856 -21.84 -29.86 -16.07
C PRO A 856 -23.35 -29.90 -15.84
N ARG A 857 -23.80 -29.50 -14.64
CA ARG A 857 -25.22 -29.52 -14.27
C ARG A 857 -25.98 -28.22 -14.53
N LEU A 858 -25.28 -27.12 -14.81
CA LEU A 858 -25.88 -25.84 -15.19
C LEU A 858 -25.70 -25.65 -16.69
N ILE A 859 -26.81 -25.54 -17.42
CA ILE A 859 -26.85 -25.43 -18.87
C ILE A 859 -27.20 -23.99 -19.24
N PRO A 860 -26.38 -23.30 -20.06
CA PRO A 860 -26.74 -21.99 -20.59
C PRO A 860 -27.97 -22.08 -21.50
N GLU A 861 -28.98 -21.27 -21.19
CA GLU A 861 -30.27 -21.24 -21.90
C GLU A 861 -30.39 -20.00 -22.80
N SER A 862 -29.94 -18.85 -22.30
CA SER A 862 -29.93 -17.60 -23.07
C SER A 862 -28.84 -16.66 -22.62
N ILE A 863 -28.34 -15.87 -23.56
CA ILE A 863 -27.41 -14.76 -23.32
C ILE A 863 -27.93 -13.56 -24.09
N GLU A 864 -28.35 -12.52 -23.39
CA GLU A 864 -28.86 -11.29 -23.96
C GLU A 864 -27.89 -10.14 -23.70
N ASN A 865 -27.36 -9.52 -24.76
CA ASN A 865 -26.47 -8.37 -24.61
C ASN A 865 -27.27 -7.08 -24.44
N ILE A 866 -27.23 -6.53 -23.23
CA ILE A 866 -27.89 -5.28 -22.86
C ILE A 866 -26.92 -4.09 -22.72
N GLY A 867 -25.63 -4.28 -22.98
CA GLY A 867 -24.59 -3.24 -22.88
C GLY A 867 -24.93 -1.89 -23.54
N PRO A 868 -25.55 -1.84 -24.73
CA PRO A 868 -25.95 -0.56 -25.35
C PRO A 868 -26.94 0.26 -24.51
N HIS A 869 -27.73 -0.36 -23.63
CA HIS A 869 -28.69 0.32 -22.77
C HIS A 869 -27.99 1.13 -21.67
N TYR A 870 -26.80 0.67 -21.22
CA TYR A 870 -26.00 1.31 -20.17
C TYR A 870 -25.55 2.73 -20.54
N ALA A 871 -25.33 2.99 -21.84
CA ALA A 871 -24.89 4.31 -22.31
C ALA A 871 -25.91 5.42 -22.05
N LYS A 872 -27.22 5.17 -22.25
CA LYS A 872 -28.26 6.16 -21.91
C LYS A 872 -28.38 6.31 -20.39
N THR A 873 -28.23 5.21 -19.65
CA THR A 873 -28.30 5.17 -18.18
C THR A 873 -27.23 6.03 -17.52
N LEU A 874 -25.96 5.80 -17.86
CA LEU A 874 -24.84 6.57 -17.32
C LEU A 874 -24.96 8.07 -17.63
N ARG A 875 -25.49 8.42 -18.81
CA ARG A 875 -25.76 9.82 -19.16
C ARG A 875 -26.80 10.44 -18.25
N LEU A 876 -27.89 9.73 -17.98
CA LEU A 876 -28.96 10.20 -17.09
C LEU A 876 -28.45 10.31 -15.65
N TRP A 877 -27.71 9.29 -15.15
CA TRP A 877 -27.07 9.36 -13.84
C TRP A 877 -26.13 10.55 -13.72
N ARG A 878 -25.26 10.78 -14.73
CA ARG A 878 -24.40 11.98 -14.76
C ARG A 878 -25.21 13.27 -14.72
N GLN A 879 -26.24 13.38 -15.55
CA GLN A 879 -27.08 14.59 -15.60
C GLN A 879 -27.76 14.85 -14.25
N SER A 880 -28.38 13.83 -13.64
CA SER A 880 -29.02 13.95 -12.34
C SER A 880 -28.01 14.22 -11.22
N PHE A 881 -26.86 13.56 -11.23
CA PHE A 881 -25.76 13.81 -10.29
C PHE A 881 -25.31 15.27 -10.35
N MET A 882 -25.03 15.79 -11.55
CA MET A 882 -24.57 17.18 -11.71
C MET A 882 -25.65 18.20 -11.36
N GLN A 883 -26.91 17.95 -11.72
CA GLN A 883 -28.05 18.82 -11.38
C GLN A 883 -28.31 18.88 -9.87
N ASN A 884 -28.17 17.75 -9.18
CA ASN A 884 -28.44 17.63 -7.75
C ASN A 884 -27.19 17.79 -6.88
N PHE A 885 -26.02 18.06 -7.48
CA PHE A 885 -24.76 18.10 -6.75
C PHE A 885 -24.79 19.14 -5.63
N SER A 886 -25.08 20.40 -5.97
CA SER A 886 -25.06 21.50 -5.00
C SER A 886 -26.19 21.42 -3.96
N SER A 887 -27.35 20.86 -4.32
CA SER A 887 -28.56 20.90 -3.50
C SER A 887 -28.74 19.67 -2.59
N LYS A 888 -28.21 18.50 -2.98
CA LYS A 888 -28.38 17.24 -2.26
C LYS A 888 -27.06 16.57 -1.91
N ILE A 889 -26.19 16.37 -2.89
CA ILE A 889 -24.96 15.55 -2.72
C ILE A 889 -23.93 16.29 -1.87
N ARG A 890 -23.65 17.56 -2.17
CA ARG A 890 -22.70 18.38 -1.42
C ARG A 890 -23.08 18.52 0.07
N PRO A 891 -24.34 18.83 0.43
CA PRO A 891 -24.77 18.79 1.83
C PRO A 891 -24.59 17.42 2.48
N ALA A 892 -24.97 16.33 1.81
CA ALA A 892 -24.81 14.97 2.34
C ALA A 892 -23.33 14.63 2.61
N LEU A 893 -22.43 14.97 1.69
CA LEU A 893 -20.98 14.79 1.87
C LEU A 893 -20.46 15.60 3.06
N LEU A 894 -20.91 16.85 3.22
CA LEU A 894 -20.51 17.69 4.35
C LEU A 894 -21.03 17.16 5.69
N ASP A 895 -22.26 16.64 5.73
CA ASP A 895 -22.90 16.10 6.93
C ASP A 895 -22.27 14.77 7.37
N GLU A 896 -21.96 13.88 6.42
CA GLU A 896 -21.23 12.62 6.63
C GLU A 896 -19.84 12.87 7.27
N HIS A 897 -19.20 13.97 6.88
CA HIS A 897 -17.94 14.43 7.48
C HIS A 897 -18.10 15.32 8.73
N ALA A 898 -19.33 15.71 9.11
CA ALA A 898 -19.61 16.54 10.28
C ALA A 898 -20.13 15.74 11.49
N GLY A 899 -20.71 14.55 11.29
CA GLY A 899 -21.41 13.79 12.34
C GLY A 899 -20.76 12.47 12.73
N GLY A 900 -19.67 12.47 13.53
CA GLY A 900 -19.28 11.24 14.24
C GLY A 900 -17.83 11.10 14.73
N LYS A 901 -17.45 11.89 15.75
CA LYS A 901 -16.38 11.72 16.78
C LYS A 901 -15.61 13.04 16.95
N GLU A 902 -15.51 13.51 18.19
CA GLU A 902 -14.85 14.78 18.57
C GLU A 902 -13.33 14.83 18.29
N GLU A 903 -12.77 13.83 17.59
CA GLU A 903 -11.37 13.78 17.16
C GLU A 903 -11.23 13.30 15.69
N GLY A 904 -12.11 13.77 14.78
CA GLY A 904 -12.02 13.55 13.33
C GLY A 904 -11.40 14.75 12.57
N PRO A 905 -10.89 14.56 11.34
CA PRO A 905 -10.24 15.63 10.58
C PRO A 905 -11.23 16.73 10.22
N SER A 906 -10.70 17.95 10.13
CA SER A 906 -11.38 19.18 9.68
C SER A 906 -12.31 18.95 8.47
N LYS A 907 -13.44 19.68 8.44
CA LYS A 907 -14.37 19.82 7.30
C LYS A 907 -13.65 19.66 5.95
N MET A 908 -14.22 18.84 5.04
CA MET A 908 -13.75 18.76 3.65
C MET A 908 -13.55 20.15 3.07
N SER A 909 -12.40 20.39 2.46
CA SER A 909 -12.12 21.62 1.72
C SER A 909 -12.94 21.68 0.43
N GLU A 910 -13.19 22.89 -0.07
CA GLU A 910 -13.89 23.10 -1.34
C GLU A 910 -13.20 22.37 -2.52
N ASP A 911 -11.86 22.32 -2.51
CA ASP A 911 -11.06 21.63 -3.53
C ASP A 911 -11.33 20.11 -3.52
N GLU A 912 -11.52 19.51 -2.34
CA GLU A 912 -11.81 18.07 -2.21
C GLU A 912 -13.22 17.74 -2.68
N ILE A 913 -14.19 18.62 -2.41
CA ILE A 913 -15.57 18.50 -2.89
C ILE A 913 -15.62 18.62 -4.42
N GLU A 914 -14.89 19.56 -5.01
CA GLU A 914 -14.83 19.68 -6.47
C GLU A 914 -14.07 18.50 -7.11
N THR A 915 -13.00 18.02 -6.48
CA THR A 915 -12.29 16.80 -6.92
C THR A 915 -13.23 15.59 -6.92
N PHE A 916 -14.05 15.43 -5.87
CA PHE A 916 -15.05 14.38 -5.78
C PHE A 916 -16.08 14.47 -6.91
N LYS A 917 -16.64 15.67 -7.14
CA LYS A 917 -17.59 15.92 -8.23
C LYS A 917 -17.03 15.52 -9.60
N ARG A 918 -15.80 15.98 -9.89
CA ARG A 918 -15.12 15.74 -11.16
C ARG A 918 -14.74 14.27 -11.34
N LYS A 919 -14.39 13.58 -10.25
CA LYS A 919 -14.17 12.12 -10.26
C LYS A 919 -15.41 11.36 -10.72
N TRP A 920 -16.59 11.70 -10.16
CA TRP A 920 -17.84 11.05 -10.52
C TRP A 920 -18.33 11.42 -11.93
N GLU A 921 -18.17 12.67 -12.33
CA GLU A 921 -18.44 13.10 -13.72
C GLU A 921 -17.58 12.33 -14.72
N TYR A 922 -16.27 12.20 -14.43
CA TYR A 922 -15.34 11.41 -15.23
C TYR A 922 -15.76 9.95 -15.30
N TYR A 923 -16.08 9.33 -14.17
CA TYR A 923 -16.55 7.95 -14.10
C TYR A 923 -17.74 7.70 -15.02
N PHE A 924 -18.81 8.49 -14.90
CA PHE A 924 -19.99 8.31 -15.74
C PHE A 924 -19.69 8.51 -17.23
N ALA A 925 -18.91 9.54 -17.59
CA ALA A 925 -18.57 9.85 -18.97
C ALA A 925 -17.66 8.77 -19.61
N TYR A 926 -16.68 8.28 -18.84
CA TYR A 926 -15.75 7.24 -19.24
C TYR A 926 -16.48 5.94 -19.55
N CYS A 927 -17.33 5.48 -18.63
CA CYS A 927 -18.13 4.28 -18.85
C CYS A 927 -19.17 4.49 -19.96
N GLU A 928 -19.80 5.67 -20.08
CA GLU A 928 -20.77 5.96 -21.15
C GLU A 928 -20.11 5.79 -22.52
N ALA A 929 -18.91 6.34 -22.69
CA ALA A 929 -18.16 6.19 -23.92
C ALA A 929 -17.81 4.73 -24.21
N GLY A 930 -17.42 3.96 -23.18
CA GLY A 930 -17.10 2.55 -23.32
C GLY A 930 -18.27 1.70 -23.82
N PHE A 931 -19.45 1.87 -23.24
CA PHE A 931 -20.66 1.17 -23.69
C PHE A 931 -21.17 1.69 -25.04
N ALA A 932 -21.15 3.01 -25.24
CA ALA A 932 -21.61 3.62 -26.49
C ALA A 932 -20.78 3.19 -27.71
N THR A 933 -19.52 2.79 -27.50
CA THR A 933 -18.61 2.32 -28.56
C THR A 933 -18.43 0.80 -28.56
N LYS A 934 -19.20 0.07 -27.74
CA LYS A 934 -19.11 -1.39 -27.57
C LYS A 934 -17.71 -1.89 -27.18
N THR A 935 -16.93 -1.08 -26.49
CA THR A 935 -15.68 -1.54 -25.86
C THR A 935 -15.92 -2.13 -24.49
N LEU A 936 -17.12 -1.94 -23.94
CA LEU A 936 -17.71 -2.66 -22.81
C LEU A 936 -19.00 -3.32 -23.28
N GLY A 937 -19.31 -4.47 -22.70
CA GLY A 937 -20.58 -5.17 -22.84
C GLY A 937 -21.26 -5.33 -21.49
N ASP A 938 -22.52 -5.74 -21.50
CA ASP A 938 -23.27 -6.18 -20.32
C ASP A 938 -24.26 -7.22 -20.81
N VAL A 939 -24.36 -8.34 -20.11
CA VAL A 939 -25.16 -9.49 -20.52
C VAL A 939 -26.07 -9.96 -19.42
N ILE A 940 -27.30 -10.35 -19.79
CA ILE A 940 -28.16 -11.19 -18.97
C ILE A 940 -27.93 -12.64 -19.40
N LEU A 941 -27.43 -13.48 -18.50
CA LEU A 941 -27.19 -14.91 -18.70
C LEU A 941 -28.21 -15.71 -17.90
N THR A 942 -28.98 -16.55 -18.57
CA THR A 942 -29.89 -17.52 -17.94
C THR A 942 -29.28 -18.91 -18.04
N VAL A 943 -29.27 -19.65 -16.92
CA VAL A 943 -28.87 -21.06 -16.88
C VAL A 943 -29.94 -21.89 -16.20
N GLY A 944 -30.15 -23.11 -16.67
CA GLY A 944 -31.11 -24.06 -16.11
C GLY A 944 -30.46 -25.39 -15.72
N ARG A 945 -31.20 -26.20 -14.97
CA ARG A 945 -30.91 -27.63 -14.81
C ARG A 945 -31.26 -28.38 -16.08
N GLU A 946 -30.55 -29.48 -16.34
CA GLU A 946 -31.01 -30.46 -17.33
C GLU A 946 -32.43 -30.92 -16.96
N GLY A 947 -33.38 -30.78 -17.90
CA GLY A 947 -34.78 -31.11 -17.64
C GLY A 947 -35.60 -30.04 -16.90
N ALA A 948 -35.12 -28.79 -16.81
CA ALA A 948 -35.91 -27.65 -16.33
C ALA A 948 -37.01 -27.26 -17.34
N VAL A 949 -38.00 -28.14 -17.48
CA VAL A 949 -39.14 -28.02 -18.41
C VAL A 949 -40.03 -26.81 -18.12
N GLU A 950 -39.89 -26.17 -16.96
CA GLU A 950 -40.61 -24.92 -16.64
C GLU A 950 -40.33 -23.82 -17.67
N MET A 951 -39.15 -23.84 -18.30
CA MET A 951 -38.79 -22.90 -19.36
C MET A 951 -39.53 -23.14 -20.69
N MET A 952 -40.26 -24.25 -20.81
CA MET A 952 -41.08 -24.58 -21.99
C MET A 952 -42.59 -24.40 -21.77
N GLU A 953 -43.04 -23.96 -20.59
CA GLU A 953 -44.47 -23.90 -20.24
C GLU A 953 -45.30 -23.02 -21.19
N ASP A 954 -44.69 -21.98 -21.77
CA ASP A 954 -45.34 -21.07 -22.70
C ASP A 954 -45.21 -21.48 -24.18
N VAL A 955 -44.52 -22.59 -24.47
CA VAL A 955 -44.36 -23.11 -25.83
C VAL A 955 -45.60 -23.94 -26.19
N PRO A 956 -46.37 -23.57 -27.24
CA PRO A 956 -47.50 -24.38 -27.68
C PRO A 956 -46.96 -25.62 -28.43
N LEU A 957 -46.75 -26.71 -27.69
CA LEU A 957 -46.23 -27.99 -28.20
C LEU A 957 -47.22 -28.77 -29.07
#